data_AF-A0AB39UTK0-F1
#
_entry.id   AF-A0AB39UTK0-F1
#
_cell.length_a   1.000
_cell.length_b   1.000
_cell.length_c   1.000
_cell.angle_alpha   90.00
_cell.angle_beta   90.00
_cell.angle_gamma   90.00
#
_symmetry.space_group_name_H-M   'P 1'
#
loop_
_entity.id
_entity.type
_entity.pdbx_description
1 polymer ?
#
loop_
_entity_poly.entity_id
_entity_poly.type
_entity_poly.pdbx_seq_one_letter_code
_entity_poly.pdbx_strand_id
1 'polypeptide(L)'
;MMASAGKLFKALLAAGIVLLAYKIYTYVPDWFVSRGKKLMVQIETGERSLAEFSEVLSRVRKDPERWQVLRDPAQKESWDKRLTELTQAFKAERDIVEREIEPVVNGDRIYQSSLNSVLKETETKVRGLNDEIRRLLRRPDLLWKIHETRHEMLGEAGRWLADIEQTCRKTIDRYYRRRKANGGSTSLATPPVVLDVYCSARKDQERLLWKFPVSFEAPANPGIARLLYPSKRRTWQEAEEQLIRIVEIRSKADEYLGSVARQVAEDRPDYDLLLSAYEHLSNERNEARMLADSLESQLVQLDELSIKVLIDQRVTFRIRIKRESWCEESGCSGKSDYEYPPINVSEEVYRYFHTQAPQELAFEKDGLMALQIPEKWWRALSLDPHESWPESHTSAVFVAEDLIEHTQHSYARVSNGQVTFSQWEDVSPDYYREHFEHLGMAIDSKPLGWFEAEAIKTAQPPGLVLVEPPVTKAGVVSGENAYGMWRQDERGTYWTFRNTYGVLSLLIPGGRYDLDTWVAWVKQGEAELRSRTASQAAQPPIFLPEYYVYRPDFFGDRNQFGTFGRLTYTVPQLRHSAFALANPRLVAAALNGENIGNRPGSGAGYTPGIPTTFQVTGPEAIRFARQRISTAAGDPAAPENRLLAVDARRAAEASSNTATAG
;
A
#
# COMPACT_ATOMS: atom_id res chain seq x y z
N MET A 1 -61.11 16.12 -55.86
CA MET A 1 -60.12 15.33 -55.08
C MET A 1 -59.46 16.09 -53.92
N MET A 2 -59.22 17.41 -53.99
CA MET A 2 -58.59 18.15 -52.86
C MET A 2 -59.45 18.27 -51.58
N ALA A 3 -60.79 18.23 -51.68
CA ALA A 3 -61.68 18.38 -50.53
C ALA A 3 -61.75 17.14 -49.60
N SER A 4 -61.44 15.93 -50.09
CA SER A 4 -61.42 14.72 -49.24
C SER A 4 -60.08 14.55 -48.51
N ALA A 5 -58.97 15.02 -49.11
CA ALA A 5 -57.65 15.01 -48.50
C ALA A 5 -57.60 15.85 -47.20
N GLY A 6 -58.29 16.99 -47.17
CA GLY A 6 -58.35 17.86 -45.98
C GLY A 6 -59.11 17.26 -44.79
N LYS A 7 -60.11 16.40 -45.03
CA LYS A 7 -60.84 15.70 -43.95
C LYS A 7 -60.02 14.55 -43.38
N LEU A 8 -59.30 13.82 -44.24
CA LEU A 8 -58.40 12.74 -43.82
C LEU A 8 -57.24 13.28 -42.96
N PHE A 9 -56.64 14.40 -43.37
CA PHE A 9 -55.55 15.03 -42.62
C PHE A 9 -55.99 15.50 -41.22
N LYS A 10 -57.18 16.12 -41.09
CA LYS A 10 -57.72 16.53 -39.79
C LYS A 10 -58.04 15.34 -38.87
N ALA A 11 -58.54 14.24 -39.43
CA ALA A 11 -58.79 13.01 -38.67
C ALA A 11 -57.48 12.37 -38.19
N LEU A 12 -56.44 12.33 -39.03
CA LEU A 12 -55.11 11.82 -38.67
C LEU A 12 -54.41 12.71 -37.64
N LEU A 13 -54.56 14.04 -37.75
CA LEU A 13 -54.01 14.98 -36.75
C LEU A 13 -54.71 14.82 -35.40
N ALA A 14 -56.05 14.70 -35.39
CA ALA A 14 -56.81 14.47 -34.16
C ALA A 14 -56.44 13.12 -33.52
N ALA A 15 -56.33 12.05 -34.32
CA ALA A 15 -55.85 10.76 -33.85
C ALA A 15 -54.41 10.83 -33.32
N GLY A 16 -53.53 11.58 -33.99
CA GLY A 16 -52.16 11.83 -33.55
C GLY A 16 -52.08 12.58 -32.22
N ILE A 17 -52.92 13.59 -32.02
CA ILE A 17 -53.01 14.35 -30.75
C ILE A 17 -53.56 13.48 -29.63
N VAL A 18 -54.57 12.64 -29.89
CA VAL A 18 -55.11 11.70 -28.89
C VAL A 18 -54.07 10.63 -28.52
N LEU A 19 -53.33 10.10 -29.50
CA LEU A 19 -52.24 9.15 -29.24
C LEU A 19 -51.06 9.79 -28.50
N LEU A 20 -50.73 11.05 -28.81
CA LEU A 20 -49.70 11.81 -28.10
C LEU A 20 -50.13 12.12 -26.66
N ALA A 21 -51.38 12.56 -26.46
CA ALA A 21 -51.94 12.79 -25.14
C ALA A 21 -52.03 11.50 -24.31
N TYR A 22 -52.42 10.37 -24.92
CA TYR A 22 -52.41 9.05 -24.31
C TYR A 22 -50.98 8.60 -23.91
N LYS A 23 -49.99 8.86 -24.78
CA LYS A 23 -48.58 8.55 -24.51
C LYS A 23 -47.99 9.44 -23.42
N ILE A 24 -48.38 10.72 -23.35
CA ILE A 24 -47.99 11.64 -22.27
C ILE A 24 -48.67 11.24 -20.95
N TYR A 25 -49.92 10.79 -20.99
CA TYR A 25 -50.68 10.38 -19.80
C TYR A 25 -50.23 9.03 -19.23
N THR A 26 -49.64 8.17 -20.05
CA THR A 26 -49.07 6.86 -19.65
C THR A 26 -47.54 6.89 -19.47
N TYR A 27 -46.90 8.05 -19.63
CA TYR A 27 -45.45 8.18 -19.49
C TYR A 27 -45.02 8.08 -18.03
N VAL A 28 -44.39 6.96 -17.67
CA VAL A 28 -43.66 6.82 -16.41
C VAL A 28 -42.33 7.54 -16.56
N PRO A 29 -41.97 8.49 -15.67
CA PRO A 29 -40.70 9.18 -15.78
C PRO A 29 -39.51 8.21 -15.65
N ASP A 30 -38.51 8.33 -16.54
CA ASP A 30 -37.33 7.45 -16.55
C ASP A 30 -36.58 7.46 -15.19
N TRP A 31 -36.57 8.60 -14.50
CA TRP A 31 -35.97 8.71 -13.17
C TRP A 31 -36.68 7.85 -12.13
N PHE A 32 -38.00 7.65 -12.26
CA PHE A 32 -38.78 6.81 -11.35
C PHE A 32 -38.48 5.32 -11.61
N VAL A 33 -38.46 4.91 -12.88
CA VAL A 33 -38.09 3.55 -13.30
C VAL A 33 -36.69 3.20 -12.81
N SER A 34 -35.72 4.09 -13.02
CA SER A 34 -34.33 3.90 -12.59
C SER A 34 -34.21 3.74 -11.07
N ARG A 35 -34.88 4.61 -10.30
CA ARG A 35 -34.87 4.54 -8.84
C ARG A 35 -35.59 3.31 -8.29
N GLY A 36 -36.74 2.96 -8.87
CA GLY A 36 -37.48 1.74 -8.52
C GLY A 36 -36.64 0.47 -8.74
N LYS A 37 -35.95 0.35 -9.89
CA LYS A 37 -35.01 -0.76 -10.15
C LYS A 37 -33.86 -0.81 -9.15
N LYS A 38 -33.27 0.35 -8.85
CA LYS A 38 -32.19 0.43 -7.86
C LYS A 38 -32.67 0.02 -6.47
N LEU A 39 -33.88 0.40 -6.08
CA LEU A 39 -34.48 0.04 -4.81
C LEU A 39 -34.74 -1.47 -4.71
N MET A 40 -35.27 -2.11 -5.76
CA MET A 40 -35.46 -3.57 -5.81
C MET A 40 -34.14 -4.31 -5.56
N VAL A 41 -33.07 -3.91 -6.28
CA VAL A 41 -31.72 -4.49 -6.08
C VAL A 41 -31.21 -4.29 -4.64
N GLN A 42 -31.47 -3.12 -4.04
CA GLN A 42 -31.06 -2.85 -2.65
C GLN A 42 -31.80 -3.72 -1.62
N ILE A 43 -33.07 -4.02 -1.87
CA ILE A 43 -33.86 -4.93 -1.03
C ILE A 43 -33.31 -6.36 -1.16
N GLU A 44 -33.17 -6.86 -2.38
CA GLU A 44 -32.62 -8.22 -2.63
C GLU A 44 -31.23 -8.39 -2.01
N THR A 45 -30.37 -7.38 -2.15
CA THR A 45 -29.02 -7.41 -1.57
C THR A 45 -29.09 -7.46 -0.03
N GLY A 46 -29.95 -6.64 0.59
CA GLY A 46 -30.12 -6.63 2.05
C GLY A 46 -30.69 -7.94 2.59
N GLU A 47 -31.69 -8.52 1.91
CA GLU A 47 -32.25 -9.83 2.25
C GLU A 47 -31.21 -10.94 2.15
N ARG A 48 -30.39 -10.94 1.07
CA ARG A 48 -29.30 -11.92 0.91
C ARG A 48 -28.26 -11.78 2.03
N SER A 49 -27.84 -10.57 2.35
CA SER A 49 -26.88 -10.34 3.45
C SER A 49 -27.43 -10.78 4.81
N LEU A 50 -28.73 -10.60 5.08
CA LEU A 50 -29.38 -11.10 6.30
C LEU A 50 -29.42 -12.63 6.34
N ALA A 51 -29.74 -13.28 5.21
CA ALA A 51 -29.77 -14.73 5.10
C ALA A 51 -28.38 -15.33 5.34
N GLU A 52 -27.35 -14.79 4.69
CA GLU A 52 -25.95 -15.18 4.88
C GLU A 52 -25.52 -15.01 6.34
N PHE A 53 -25.81 -13.84 6.95
CA PHE A 53 -25.47 -13.59 8.35
C PHE A 53 -26.19 -14.55 9.31
N SER A 54 -27.48 -14.82 9.09
CA SER A 54 -28.25 -15.78 9.86
C SER A 54 -27.68 -17.19 9.74
N GLU A 55 -27.28 -17.59 8.54
CA GLU A 55 -26.66 -18.89 8.29
C GLU A 55 -25.32 -19.03 9.02
N VAL A 56 -24.45 -18.03 8.91
CA VAL A 56 -23.16 -17.98 9.63
C VAL A 56 -23.40 -18.05 11.14
N LEU A 57 -24.32 -17.27 11.68
CA LEU A 57 -24.66 -17.30 13.10
C LEU A 57 -25.14 -18.70 13.54
N SER A 58 -25.96 -19.35 12.72
CA SER A 58 -26.48 -20.70 12.99
C SER A 58 -25.36 -21.75 13.01
N ARG A 59 -24.37 -21.63 12.12
CA ARG A 59 -23.20 -22.51 12.08
C ARG A 59 -22.33 -22.30 13.31
N VAL A 60 -22.06 -21.04 13.66
CA VAL A 60 -21.28 -20.67 14.84
C VAL A 60 -21.92 -21.19 16.13
N ARG A 61 -23.26 -21.18 16.24
CA ARG A 61 -23.98 -21.72 17.42
C ARG A 61 -23.84 -23.22 17.61
N LYS A 62 -23.68 -23.97 16.51
CA LYS A 62 -23.53 -25.43 16.56
C LYS A 62 -22.15 -25.84 17.08
N ASP A 63 -21.22 -24.90 17.15
CA ASP A 63 -19.88 -25.09 17.70
C ASP A 63 -19.80 -24.46 19.10
N PRO A 64 -19.75 -25.27 20.17
CA PRO A 64 -19.80 -24.79 21.56
C PRO A 64 -18.63 -23.85 21.92
N GLU A 65 -17.43 -24.13 21.41
CA GLU A 65 -16.22 -23.35 21.68
C GLU A 65 -16.30 -22.01 20.94
N ARG A 66 -16.73 -22.03 19.67
CA ARG A 66 -16.90 -20.81 18.87
C ARG A 66 -18.05 -19.94 19.40
N TRP A 67 -19.13 -20.54 19.89
CA TRP A 67 -20.25 -19.81 20.46
C TRP A 67 -19.89 -19.15 21.80
N GLN A 68 -19.01 -19.74 22.61
CA GLN A 68 -18.68 -19.23 23.93
C GLN A 68 -18.11 -17.80 23.91
N VAL A 69 -17.27 -17.48 22.92
CA VAL A 69 -16.67 -16.13 22.74
C VAL A 69 -17.71 -15.09 22.29
N LEU A 70 -18.71 -15.51 21.51
CA LEU A 70 -19.71 -14.63 20.91
C LEU A 70 -21.02 -14.55 21.69
N ARG A 71 -21.23 -15.46 22.66
CA ARG A 71 -22.47 -15.58 23.42
C ARG A 71 -22.79 -14.29 24.17
N ASP A 72 -21.83 -13.74 24.90
CA ASP A 72 -22.03 -12.55 25.72
C ASP A 72 -22.34 -11.30 24.88
N PRO A 73 -21.58 -10.94 23.83
CA PRO A 73 -21.94 -9.82 22.96
C PRO A 73 -23.25 -10.06 22.21
N ALA A 74 -23.50 -11.28 21.71
CA ALA A 74 -24.74 -11.61 21.01
C ALA A 74 -25.98 -11.50 21.91
N GLN A 75 -25.88 -11.91 23.17
CA GLN A 75 -26.95 -11.75 24.16
C GLN A 75 -27.12 -10.29 24.58
N LYS A 76 -26.03 -9.59 24.90
CA LYS A 76 -26.05 -8.18 25.31
C LYS A 76 -26.73 -7.28 24.27
N GLU A 77 -26.58 -7.60 23.00
CA GLU A 77 -27.14 -6.81 21.90
C GLU A 77 -28.40 -7.42 21.28
N SER A 78 -28.84 -8.56 21.79
CA SER A 78 -30.03 -9.26 21.34
C SER A 78 -29.99 -9.55 19.84
N TRP A 79 -28.89 -10.11 19.33
CA TRP A 79 -28.69 -10.32 17.89
C TRP A 79 -29.82 -11.10 17.22
N ASP A 80 -30.40 -12.12 17.87
CA ASP A 80 -31.57 -12.86 17.36
C ASP A 80 -32.78 -11.98 17.15
N LYS A 81 -33.06 -11.14 18.14
CA LYS A 81 -34.16 -10.19 18.09
C LYS A 81 -33.94 -9.20 16.97
N ARG A 82 -32.74 -8.62 16.87
CA ARG A 82 -32.39 -7.67 15.80
C ARG A 82 -32.46 -8.30 14.41
N LEU A 83 -31.97 -9.54 14.26
CA LEU A 83 -32.06 -10.28 13.01
C LEU A 83 -33.51 -10.51 12.58
N THR A 84 -34.36 -10.90 13.53
CA THR A 84 -35.78 -11.13 13.28
C THR A 84 -36.47 -9.81 12.90
N GLU A 85 -36.20 -8.73 13.63
CA GLU A 85 -36.72 -7.39 13.36
C GLU A 85 -36.29 -6.87 11.98
N LEU A 86 -35.01 -7.01 11.62
CA LEU A 86 -34.49 -6.60 10.33
C LEU A 86 -35.08 -7.43 9.19
N THR A 87 -35.22 -8.75 9.36
CA THR A 87 -35.82 -9.64 8.36
C THR A 87 -37.29 -9.27 8.12
N GLN A 88 -38.04 -9.02 9.19
CA GLN A 88 -39.43 -8.57 9.10
C GLN A 88 -39.55 -7.19 8.43
N ALA A 89 -38.64 -6.26 8.75
CA ALA A 89 -38.63 -4.94 8.16
C ALA A 89 -38.31 -4.97 6.66
N PHE A 90 -37.33 -5.77 6.22
CA PHE A 90 -37.05 -5.94 4.79
C PHE A 90 -38.23 -6.55 4.05
N LYS A 91 -38.87 -7.58 4.62
CA LYS A 91 -40.06 -8.18 4.04
C LYS A 91 -41.21 -7.16 3.89
N ALA A 92 -41.43 -6.33 4.90
CA ALA A 92 -42.47 -5.29 4.84
C ALA A 92 -42.19 -4.25 3.74
N GLU A 93 -40.94 -3.82 3.58
CA GLU A 93 -40.56 -2.89 2.51
C GLU A 93 -40.61 -3.55 1.12
N ARG A 94 -40.25 -4.84 1.03
CA ARG A 94 -40.40 -5.64 -0.20
C ARG A 94 -41.87 -5.73 -0.63
N ASP A 95 -42.77 -6.04 0.28
CA ASP A 95 -44.21 -6.11 0.00
C ASP A 95 -44.75 -4.76 -0.52
N ILE A 96 -44.22 -3.63 -0.04
CA ILE A 96 -44.56 -2.29 -0.55
C ILE A 96 -44.04 -2.11 -1.98
N VAL A 97 -42.78 -2.51 -2.25
CA VAL A 97 -42.17 -2.39 -3.58
C VAL A 97 -42.92 -3.24 -4.60
N GLU A 98 -43.16 -4.53 -4.31
CA GLU A 98 -43.86 -5.46 -5.20
C GLU A 98 -45.30 -5.02 -5.47
N ARG A 99 -46.00 -4.44 -4.47
CA ARG A 99 -47.39 -4.00 -4.61
C ARG A 99 -47.54 -2.66 -5.32
N GLU A 100 -46.72 -1.67 -4.98
CA GLU A 100 -46.94 -0.27 -5.39
C GLU A 100 -45.95 0.24 -6.45
N ILE A 101 -44.69 -0.22 -6.42
CA ILE A 101 -43.61 0.35 -7.23
C ILE A 101 -43.34 -0.50 -8.47
N GLU A 102 -43.19 -1.81 -8.30
CA GLU A 102 -42.86 -2.75 -9.38
C GLU A 102 -43.87 -2.72 -10.55
N PRO A 103 -45.20 -2.70 -10.33
CA PRO A 103 -46.16 -2.61 -11.43
C PRO A 103 -45.98 -1.33 -12.26
N VAL A 104 -45.53 -0.23 -11.65
CA VAL A 104 -45.27 1.02 -12.39
C VAL A 104 -43.93 0.97 -13.10
N VAL A 105 -42.91 0.36 -12.50
CA VAL A 105 -41.59 0.15 -13.11
C VAL A 105 -41.67 -0.76 -14.34
N ASN A 106 -42.52 -1.79 -14.29
CA ASN A 106 -42.73 -2.76 -15.37
C ASN A 106 -43.72 -2.26 -16.44
N GLY A 107 -44.43 -1.16 -16.18
CA GLY A 107 -45.41 -0.57 -17.09
C GLY A 107 -46.82 -1.17 -16.99
N ASP A 108 -47.08 -2.00 -15.97
CA ASP A 108 -48.37 -2.64 -15.68
C ASP A 108 -49.38 -1.68 -15.02
N ARG A 109 -48.90 -0.57 -14.44
CA ARG A 109 -49.72 0.45 -13.77
C ARG A 109 -49.29 1.87 -14.13
N ILE A 110 -50.26 2.77 -14.25
CA ILE A 110 -50.03 4.19 -14.53
C ILE A 110 -49.36 4.85 -13.33
N TYR A 111 -48.31 5.63 -13.59
CA TYR A 111 -47.62 6.43 -12.57
C TYR A 111 -48.57 7.45 -11.91
N GLN A 112 -48.58 7.48 -10.58
CA GLN A 112 -49.25 8.51 -9.78
C GLN A 112 -48.20 9.30 -9.00
N SER A 113 -48.34 10.62 -8.92
CA SER A 113 -47.36 11.48 -8.23
C SER A 113 -47.19 11.13 -6.74
N SER A 114 -48.22 10.59 -6.10
CA SER A 114 -48.18 10.04 -4.73
C SER A 114 -47.21 8.86 -4.57
N LEU A 115 -46.91 8.12 -5.64
CA LEU A 115 -45.93 7.04 -5.58
C LEU A 115 -44.50 7.54 -5.41
N ASN A 116 -44.22 8.81 -5.71
CA ASN A 116 -42.91 9.40 -5.44
C ASN A 116 -42.63 9.51 -3.94
N SER A 117 -43.63 9.86 -3.12
CA SER A 117 -43.45 9.91 -1.67
C SER A 117 -43.26 8.49 -1.11
N VAL A 118 -44.00 7.50 -1.62
CA VAL A 118 -43.83 6.09 -1.24
C VAL A 118 -42.42 5.61 -1.59
N LEU A 119 -41.97 5.83 -2.83
CA LEU A 119 -40.62 5.47 -3.28
C LEU A 119 -39.54 6.12 -2.41
N LYS A 120 -39.66 7.42 -2.12
CA LYS A 120 -38.68 8.15 -1.30
C LYS A 120 -38.65 7.66 0.16
N GLU A 121 -39.81 7.36 0.73
CA GLU A 121 -39.93 6.82 2.09
C GLU A 121 -39.30 5.44 2.18
N THR A 122 -39.66 4.53 1.27
CA THR A 122 -39.11 3.17 1.19
C THR A 122 -37.61 3.18 0.95
N GLU A 123 -37.09 4.02 0.05
CA GLU A 123 -35.63 4.18 -0.12
C GLU A 123 -34.92 4.62 1.17
N THR A 124 -35.55 5.50 1.95
CA THR A 124 -34.98 5.99 3.21
C THR A 124 -34.95 4.88 4.26
N LYS A 125 -36.03 4.10 4.36
CA LYS A 125 -36.11 2.95 5.27
C LYS A 125 -35.13 1.84 4.87
N VAL A 126 -35.12 1.42 3.60
CA VAL A 126 -34.19 0.41 3.08
C VAL A 126 -32.73 0.84 3.28
N ARG A 127 -32.42 2.13 3.13
CA ARG A 127 -31.08 2.65 3.47
C ARG A 127 -30.76 2.49 4.96
N GLY A 128 -31.68 2.90 5.84
CA GLY A 128 -31.50 2.75 7.29
C GLY A 128 -31.35 1.28 7.71
N LEU A 129 -32.11 0.37 7.11
CA LEU A 129 -32.01 -1.07 7.35
C LEU A 129 -30.66 -1.62 6.87
N ASN A 130 -30.19 -1.22 5.68
CA ASN A 130 -28.88 -1.60 5.18
C ASN A 130 -27.73 -1.06 6.05
N ASP A 131 -27.87 0.15 6.60
CA ASP A 131 -26.88 0.71 7.53
C ASP A 131 -26.85 -0.03 8.87
N GLU A 132 -28.00 -0.51 9.35
CA GLU A 132 -28.06 -1.34 10.55
C GLU A 132 -27.46 -2.73 10.32
N ILE A 133 -27.70 -3.36 9.16
CA ILE A 133 -27.00 -4.59 8.74
C ILE A 133 -25.49 -4.35 8.74
N ARG A 134 -25.02 -3.25 8.13
CA ARG A 134 -23.60 -2.91 8.12
C ARG A 134 -23.05 -2.73 9.54
N ARG A 135 -23.81 -2.11 10.44
CA ARG A 135 -23.40 -1.95 11.84
C ARG A 135 -23.21 -3.30 12.54
N LEU A 136 -24.12 -4.25 12.30
CA LEU A 136 -23.99 -5.62 12.81
C LEU A 136 -22.79 -6.36 12.20
N LEU A 137 -22.53 -6.17 10.90
CA LEU A 137 -21.41 -6.80 10.19
C LEU A 137 -20.03 -6.19 10.49
N ARG A 138 -19.97 -4.92 10.91
CA ARG A 138 -18.71 -4.19 11.22
C ARG A 138 -18.08 -4.54 12.57
N ARG A 139 -18.57 -5.58 13.24
CA ARG A 139 -18.12 -5.96 14.58
C ARG A 139 -16.82 -6.79 14.48
N PRO A 140 -15.70 -6.34 15.09
CA PRO A 140 -14.39 -6.99 14.97
C PRO A 140 -14.39 -8.49 15.31
N ASP A 141 -15.24 -8.89 16.25
CA ASP A 141 -15.46 -10.26 16.73
C ASP A 141 -16.14 -11.19 15.70
N LEU A 142 -16.95 -10.64 14.78
CA LEU A 142 -17.54 -11.36 13.65
C LEU A 142 -16.58 -11.46 12.45
N LEU A 143 -15.76 -10.42 12.25
CA LEU A 143 -14.75 -10.34 11.18
C LEU A 143 -13.65 -11.41 11.32
N TRP A 144 -13.29 -11.73 12.57
CA TRP A 144 -12.37 -12.82 12.90
C TRP A 144 -12.84 -14.20 12.39
N LYS A 145 -14.16 -14.45 12.34
CA LYS A 145 -14.71 -15.79 12.04
C LYS A 145 -15.11 -16.02 10.59
N ILE A 146 -15.45 -14.98 9.84
CA ILE A 146 -15.57 -15.07 8.38
C ILE A 146 -14.18 -15.40 7.76
N HIS A 147 -13.09 -15.02 8.44
CA HIS A 147 -11.73 -15.44 8.12
C HIS A 147 -11.47 -16.93 8.40
N GLU A 148 -12.15 -17.53 9.38
CA GLU A 148 -12.07 -18.97 9.67
C GLU A 148 -12.75 -19.79 8.56
N THR A 149 -13.81 -19.26 7.95
CA THR A 149 -14.46 -19.85 6.75
C THR A 149 -13.52 -19.90 5.53
N ARG A 150 -12.53 -18.99 5.44
CA ARG A 150 -11.46 -19.02 4.42
C ARG A 150 -10.48 -20.17 4.66
N HIS A 151 -10.06 -20.41 5.91
CA HIS A 151 -9.27 -21.59 6.26
C HIS A 151 -10.05 -22.88 6.02
N GLU A 152 -11.37 -22.88 6.25
CA GLU A 152 -12.25 -24.00 5.90
C GLU A 152 -12.35 -24.19 4.39
N MET A 153 -12.47 -23.14 3.57
CA MET A 153 -12.50 -23.24 2.10
C MET A 153 -11.16 -23.68 1.50
N LEU A 154 -10.03 -23.18 2.00
CA LEU A 154 -8.71 -23.64 1.60
C LEU A 154 -8.45 -25.08 2.08
N GLY A 155 -8.93 -25.43 3.27
CA GLY A 155 -8.95 -26.79 3.77
C GLY A 155 -9.86 -27.73 2.96
N GLU A 156 -11.00 -27.25 2.48
CA GLU A 156 -11.90 -27.98 1.58
C GLU A 156 -11.31 -28.14 0.18
N ALA A 157 -10.60 -27.14 -0.35
CA ALA A 157 -9.83 -27.27 -1.58
C ALA A 157 -8.72 -28.33 -1.42
N GLY A 158 -8.01 -28.33 -0.29
CA GLY A 158 -7.04 -29.38 0.06
C GLY A 158 -7.67 -30.77 0.17
N ARG A 159 -8.86 -30.89 0.79
CA ARG A 159 -9.62 -32.15 0.89
C ARG A 159 -10.14 -32.63 -0.46
N TRP A 160 -10.65 -31.73 -1.30
CA TRP A 160 -11.10 -32.03 -2.67
C TRP A 160 -9.95 -32.55 -3.53
N LEU A 161 -8.76 -31.94 -3.42
CA LEU A 161 -7.55 -32.43 -4.08
C LEU A 161 -7.18 -33.84 -3.58
N ALA A 162 -7.32 -34.12 -2.28
CA ALA A 162 -7.07 -35.44 -1.71
C ALA A 162 -8.09 -36.51 -2.21
N ASP A 163 -9.36 -36.15 -2.37
CA ASP A 163 -10.39 -37.04 -2.91
C ASP A 163 -10.18 -37.38 -4.39
N ILE A 164 -9.72 -36.40 -5.19
CA ILE A 164 -9.24 -36.64 -6.56
C ILE A 164 -8.06 -37.61 -6.50
N GLU A 165 -7.12 -37.41 -5.56
CA GLU A 165 -5.96 -38.26 -5.34
C GLU A 165 -6.37 -39.73 -5.10
N GLN A 166 -7.40 -39.94 -4.29
CA GLN A 166 -7.92 -41.27 -3.94
C GLN A 166 -8.70 -41.90 -5.10
N THR A 167 -9.48 -41.11 -5.84
CA THR A 167 -10.28 -41.54 -6.98
C THR A 167 -9.39 -41.98 -8.15
N CYS A 168 -8.32 -41.23 -8.40
CA CYS A 168 -7.30 -41.61 -9.35
C CYS A 168 -6.68 -42.96 -8.95
N ARG A 169 -6.14 -43.12 -7.72
CA ARG A 169 -5.55 -44.40 -7.27
C ARG A 169 -6.51 -45.59 -7.46
N LYS A 170 -7.77 -45.45 -7.05
CA LYS A 170 -8.80 -46.50 -7.21
C LYS A 170 -9.02 -46.87 -8.67
N THR A 171 -8.97 -45.89 -9.57
CA THR A 171 -9.12 -46.08 -11.02
C THR A 171 -7.92 -46.79 -11.62
N ILE A 172 -6.70 -46.41 -11.22
CA ILE A 172 -5.43 -47.10 -11.57
C ILE A 172 -5.49 -48.58 -11.15
N ASP A 173 -5.85 -48.83 -9.89
CA ASP A 173 -5.95 -50.19 -9.35
C ASP A 173 -7.01 -51.03 -10.07
N ARG A 174 -8.11 -50.40 -10.50
CA ARG A 174 -9.17 -51.09 -11.25
C ARG A 174 -8.70 -51.44 -12.67
N TYR A 175 -7.97 -50.54 -13.32
CA TYR A 175 -7.35 -50.79 -14.62
C TYR A 175 -6.39 -51.98 -14.57
N TYR A 176 -5.43 -51.98 -13.64
CA TYR A 176 -4.46 -53.07 -13.51
C TYR A 176 -5.14 -54.41 -13.17
N ARG A 177 -6.18 -54.40 -12.33
CA ARG A 177 -6.98 -55.60 -12.02
C ARG A 177 -7.70 -56.17 -13.24
N ARG A 178 -8.37 -55.33 -14.03
CA ARG A 178 -9.05 -55.76 -15.27
C ARG A 178 -8.07 -56.31 -16.30
N ARG A 179 -6.93 -55.64 -16.50
CA ARG A 179 -5.89 -56.08 -17.44
C ARG A 179 -5.29 -57.43 -17.04
N LYS A 180 -5.04 -57.64 -15.75
CA LYS A 180 -4.56 -58.92 -15.20
C LYS A 180 -5.60 -60.03 -15.37
N ALA A 181 -6.89 -59.74 -15.17
CA ALA A 181 -7.97 -60.70 -15.35
C ALA A 181 -8.13 -61.15 -16.83
N ASN A 182 -7.83 -60.26 -17.78
CA ASN A 182 -7.94 -60.53 -19.22
C ASN A 182 -6.67 -61.14 -19.84
N GLY A 183 -5.74 -61.66 -19.03
CA GLY A 183 -4.52 -62.33 -19.53
C GLY A 183 -3.50 -61.42 -20.21
N GLY A 184 -3.64 -60.09 -20.09
CA GLY A 184 -2.70 -59.14 -20.70
C GLY A 184 -1.38 -59.08 -19.95
N SER A 185 -0.26 -59.28 -20.65
CA SER A 185 1.09 -59.04 -20.11
C SER A 185 1.24 -57.59 -19.62
N THR A 186 1.85 -57.43 -18.45
CA THR A 186 2.22 -56.14 -17.84
C THR A 186 3.39 -55.44 -18.56
N SER A 187 3.96 -56.04 -19.61
CA SER A 187 5.23 -55.59 -20.21
C SER A 187 5.14 -54.70 -21.45
N LEU A 188 3.99 -54.07 -21.76
CA LEU A 188 3.89 -53.09 -22.87
C LEU A 188 4.07 -51.67 -22.34
N ALA A 189 5.10 -51.00 -22.83
CA ALA A 189 5.85 -49.90 -22.21
C ALA A 189 5.27 -48.48 -22.36
N THR A 190 3.99 -48.29 -22.67
CA THR A 190 3.45 -46.93 -22.99
C THR A 190 2.28 -46.38 -22.17
N PRO A 191 1.51 -47.14 -21.36
CA PRO A 191 0.61 -46.54 -20.37
C PRO A 191 1.22 -46.15 -19.00
N PRO A 192 2.38 -46.66 -18.50
CA PRO A 192 2.86 -46.28 -17.18
C PRO A 192 3.35 -44.83 -17.16
N VAL A 193 3.82 -44.28 -18.28
CA VAL A 193 4.34 -42.89 -18.33
C VAL A 193 3.22 -41.87 -18.11
N VAL A 194 2.05 -42.02 -18.74
CA VAL A 194 0.95 -41.05 -18.58
C VAL A 194 0.39 -41.08 -17.15
N LEU A 195 0.32 -42.27 -16.54
CA LEU A 195 -0.17 -42.47 -15.17
C LEU A 195 0.87 -42.11 -14.08
N ASP A 196 2.15 -42.42 -14.27
CA ASP A 196 3.24 -41.97 -13.40
C ASP A 196 3.48 -40.47 -13.54
N VAL A 197 3.27 -39.86 -14.71
CA VAL A 197 3.32 -38.40 -14.92
C VAL A 197 2.12 -37.71 -14.27
N TYR A 198 0.93 -38.34 -14.30
CA TYR A 198 -0.25 -37.89 -13.53
C TYR A 198 -0.02 -37.96 -12.01
N CYS A 199 0.75 -38.95 -11.52
CA CYS A 199 1.07 -39.11 -10.11
C CYS A 199 2.34 -38.38 -9.63
N SER A 200 3.30 -38.08 -10.51
CA SER A 200 4.51 -37.30 -10.17
C SER A 200 4.20 -35.82 -10.03
N ALA A 201 3.31 -35.28 -10.88
CA ALA A 201 2.77 -33.93 -10.79
C ALA A 201 2.09 -33.62 -9.43
N ARG A 202 1.76 -34.67 -8.66
CA ARG A 202 1.07 -34.66 -7.36
C ARG A 202 2.02 -34.69 -6.15
N LYS A 203 3.18 -35.35 -6.22
CA LYS A 203 4.21 -35.28 -5.15
C LYS A 203 4.77 -33.87 -4.98
N ASP A 204 4.86 -33.13 -6.09
CA ASP A 204 5.26 -31.73 -6.08
C ASP A 204 4.12 -30.79 -5.59
N GLN A 205 2.87 -31.25 -5.66
CA GLN A 205 1.67 -30.53 -5.20
C GLN A 205 1.45 -30.68 -3.69
N GLU A 206 1.73 -31.85 -3.11
CA GLU A 206 1.75 -32.07 -1.64
C GLU A 206 2.83 -31.22 -0.94
N ARG A 207 4.01 -31.06 -1.58
CA ARG A 207 5.12 -30.21 -1.10
C ARG A 207 4.78 -28.73 -1.03
N LEU A 208 3.77 -28.28 -1.78
CA LEU A 208 3.30 -26.89 -1.81
C LEU A 208 2.20 -26.62 -0.78
N LEU A 209 1.34 -27.60 -0.51
CA LEU A 209 0.29 -27.49 0.52
C LEU A 209 0.87 -27.49 1.95
N TRP A 210 2.00 -28.16 2.18
CA TRP A 210 2.74 -28.10 3.46
C TRP A 210 3.43 -26.75 3.71
N LYS A 211 3.50 -25.85 2.72
CA LYS A 211 4.02 -24.48 2.89
C LYS A 211 2.96 -23.48 3.34
N PHE A 212 1.72 -23.88 3.58
CA PHE A 212 0.72 -23.09 4.28
C PHE A 212 0.83 -23.35 5.80
N PRO A 213 1.58 -22.55 6.58
CA PRO A 213 1.51 -22.65 8.03
C PRO A 213 0.10 -22.27 8.51
N VAL A 214 -0.52 -23.17 9.27
CA VAL A 214 -1.85 -23.07 9.89
C VAL A 214 -1.87 -22.11 11.10
N SER A 215 -0.88 -21.22 11.23
CA SER A 215 -0.75 -20.37 12.42
C SER A 215 -0.26 -18.98 12.06
N PHE A 216 -1.18 -18.07 11.74
CA PHE A 216 -0.93 -16.63 11.80
C PHE A 216 -2.24 -15.87 12.06
N GLU A 217 -2.22 -15.00 13.07
CA GLU A 217 -3.34 -14.17 13.53
C GLU A 217 -3.47 -12.91 12.62
N ALA A 218 -4.44 -12.97 11.68
CA ALA A 218 -5.25 -11.96 10.93
C ALA A 218 -4.85 -10.45 10.71
N PRO A 219 -5.56 -9.68 9.82
CA PRO A 219 -6.63 -10.02 8.84
C PRO A 219 -6.64 -9.35 7.41
N ALA A 220 -7.36 -9.98 6.43
CA ALA A 220 -8.56 -9.35 5.79
C ALA A 220 -9.36 -10.19 4.74
N ASN A 221 -10.67 -9.87 4.63
CA ASN A 221 -11.69 -10.41 3.72
C ASN A 221 -12.08 -9.38 2.61
N PRO A 222 -12.16 -9.77 1.31
CA PRO A 222 -12.44 -8.86 0.19
C PRO A 222 -13.80 -8.15 0.18
N GLY A 223 -14.90 -8.83 0.53
CA GLY A 223 -16.25 -8.24 0.45
C GLY A 223 -16.51 -7.18 1.52
N ILE A 224 -15.82 -7.31 2.66
CA ILE A 224 -15.98 -6.43 3.82
C ILE A 224 -15.10 -5.18 3.69
N ALA A 225 -13.90 -5.33 3.15
CA ALA A 225 -13.02 -4.20 2.88
C ALA A 225 -13.62 -3.23 1.84
N ARG A 226 -14.33 -3.77 0.84
CA ARG A 226 -15.11 -3.00 -0.16
C ARG A 226 -16.18 -2.08 0.46
N LEU A 227 -16.69 -2.42 1.65
CA LEU A 227 -17.69 -1.67 2.41
C LEU A 227 -17.10 -0.69 3.44
N LEU A 228 -15.87 -0.90 3.88
CA LEU A 228 -15.16 -0.05 4.83
C LEU A 228 -14.35 1.05 4.14
N TYR A 229 -13.87 0.82 2.91
CA TYR A 229 -12.98 1.75 2.20
C TYR A 229 -13.43 2.02 0.75
N PRO A 230 -14.52 2.79 0.56
CA PRO A 230 -15.19 2.94 -0.74
C PRO A 230 -14.38 3.66 -1.84
N SER A 231 -13.31 4.38 -1.49
CA SER A 231 -12.37 5.02 -2.43
C SER A 231 -11.35 4.04 -3.04
N LYS A 232 -11.31 2.79 -2.56
CA LYS A 232 -10.26 1.81 -2.86
C LYS A 232 -10.72 0.66 -3.79
N ARG A 233 -11.78 0.88 -4.56
CA ARG A 233 -12.47 -0.20 -5.31
C ARG A 233 -11.58 -0.97 -6.26
N ARG A 234 -10.55 -0.35 -6.85
CA ARG A 234 -9.79 -0.94 -7.97
C ARG A 234 -8.87 -2.09 -7.55
N THR A 235 -8.05 -1.89 -6.52
CA THR A 235 -7.15 -2.92 -5.95
C THR A 235 -7.94 -4.09 -5.36
N TRP A 236 -9.09 -3.82 -4.76
CA TRP A 236 -9.99 -4.86 -4.27
C TRP A 236 -10.73 -5.60 -5.39
N GLN A 237 -11.10 -4.90 -6.47
CA GLN A 237 -11.65 -5.53 -7.68
C GLN A 237 -10.64 -6.50 -8.29
N GLU A 238 -9.36 -6.13 -8.34
CA GLU A 238 -8.31 -7.02 -8.84
C GLU A 238 -8.21 -8.31 -8.00
N ALA A 239 -8.23 -8.20 -6.67
CA ALA A 239 -8.23 -9.38 -5.79
C ALA A 239 -9.52 -10.22 -5.92
N GLU A 240 -10.67 -9.58 -6.09
CA GLU A 240 -11.98 -10.24 -6.30
C GLU A 240 -12.02 -10.96 -7.66
N GLU A 241 -11.50 -10.33 -8.72
CA GLU A 241 -11.38 -10.92 -10.06
C GLU A 241 -10.45 -12.13 -10.06
N GLN A 242 -9.33 -12.07 -9.32
CA GLN A 242 -8.43 -13.22 -9.14
C GLN A 242 -9.15 -14.40 -8.46
N LEU A 243 -9.94 -14.14 -7.41
CA LEU A 243 -10.74 -15.16 -6.73
C LEU A 243 -11.82 -15.77 -7.64
N ILE A 244 -12.57 -14.93 -8.36
CA ILE A 244 -13.58 -15.39 -9.33
C ILE A 244 -12.93 -16.29 -10.38
N ARG A 245 -11.77 -15.87 -10.91
CA ARG A 245 -11.04 -16.65 -11.91
C ARG A 245 -10.56 -18.00 -11.37
N ILE A 246 -10.08 -18.07 -10.12
CA ILE A 246 -9.74 -19.35 -9.47
C ILE A 246 -10.98 -20.27 -9.37
N VAL A 247 -12.15 -19.72 -9.03
CA VAL A 247 -13.41 -20.49 -8.97
C VAL A 247 -13.84 -20.98 -10.36
N GLU A 248 -13.69 -20.15 -11.39
CA GLU A 248 -13.97 -20.54 -12.79
C GLU A 248 -13.04 -21.66 -13.26
N ILE A 249 -11.73 -21.55 -12.96
CA ILE A 249 -10.74 -22.60 -13.25
C ILE A 249 -11.16 -23.91 -12.58
N ARG A 250 -11.59 -23.87 -11.31
CA ARG A 250 -12.09 -25.05 -10.60
C ARG A 250 -13.32 -25.65 -11.29
N SER A 251 -14.31 -24.83 -11.65
CA SER A 251 -15.52 -25.30 -12.31
C SER A 251 -15.22 -25.97 -13.66
N LYS A 252 -14.30 -25.40 -14.45
CA LYS A 252 -13.84 -26.02 -15.71
C LYS A 252 -13.12 -27.33 -15.45
N ALA A 253 -12.21 -27.36 -14.46
CA ALA A 253 -11.50 -28.58 -14.10
C ALA A 253 -12.46 -29.71 -13.69
N ASP A 254 -13.52 -29.43 -12.94
CA ASP A 254 -14.56 -30.41 -12.58
C ASP A 254 -15.29 -30.97 -13.83
N GLU A 255 -15.57 -30.12 -14.83
CA GLU A 255 -16.17 -30.55 -16.11
C GLU A 255 -15.24 -31.49 -16.89
N TYR A 256 -13.96 -31.15 -17.01
CA TYR A 256 -12.95 -31.99 -17.67
C TYR A 256 -12.71 -33.30 -16.92
N LEU A 257 -12.68 -33.28 -15.59
CA LEU A 257 -12.59 -34.52 -14.80
C LEU A 257 -13.83 -35.39 -15.01
N GLY A 258 -15.01 -34.80 -15.14
CA GLY A 258 -16.24 -35.51 -15.47
C GLY A 258 -16.25 -36.13 -16.88
N SER A 259 -15.60 -35.50 -17.87
CA SER A 259 -15.44 -36.08 -19.21
C SER A 259 -14.40 -37.21 -19.24
N VAL A 260 -13.28 -37.02 -18.54
CA VAL A 260 -12.25 -38.05 -18.33
C VAL A 260 -12.84 -39.28 -17.63
N ALA A 261 -13.61 -39.09 -16.55
CA ALA A 261 -14.24 -40.19 -15.82
C ALA A 261 -15.19 -41.01 -16.69
N ARG A 262 -15.92 -40.36 -17.62
CA ARG A 262 -16.76 -41.04 -18.62
C ARG A 262 -15.93 -41.84 -19.61
N GLN A 263 -14.89 -41.25 -20.18
CA GLN A 263 -13.99 -41.91 -21.14
C GLN A 263 -13.28 -43.13 -20.56
N VAL A 264 -12.84 -43.04 -19.30
CA VAL A 264 -12.19 -44.18 -18.62
C VAL A 264 -13.18 -45.31 -18.31
N ALA A 265 -14.48 -45.03 -18.27
CA ALA A 265 -15.52 -46.03 -18.05
C ALA A 265 -15.90 -46.81 -19.34
N GLU A 266 -15.49 -46.32 -20.52
CA GLU A 266 -15.77 -46.96 -21.81
C GLU A 266 -14.85 -48.18 -22.07
N ASP A 267 -15.32 -49.14 -22.87
CA ASP A 267 -14.56 -50.35 -23.21
C ASP A 267 -13.32 -50.06 -24.08
N ARG A 268 -13.30 -48.92 -24.79
CA ARG A 268 -12.18 -48.42 -25.59
C ARG A 268 -12.00 -46.92 -25.36
N PRO A 269 -11.25 -46.51 -24.32
CA PRO A 269 -11.02 -45.09 -24.03
C PRO A 269 -10.28 -44.38 -25.16
N ASP A 270 -10.65 -43.13 -25.44
CA ASP A 270 -9.88 -42.24 -26.31
C ASP A 270 -8.69 -41.64 -25.55
N TYR A 271 -7.49 -42.15 -25.85
CA TYR A 271 -6.26 -41.74 -25.17
C TYR A 271 -5.78 -40.35 -25.57
N ASP A 272 -6.08 -39.88 -26.78
CA ASP A 272 -5.71 -38.53 -27.23
C ASP A 272 -6.56 -37.49 -26.51
N LEU A 273 -7.84 -37.80 -26.27
CA LEU A 273 -8.72 -36.99 -25.43
C LEU A 273 -8.24 -36.95 -23.97
N LEU A 274 -7.77 -38.08 -23.42
CA LEU A 274 -7.22 -38.13 -22.06
C LEU A 274 -5.92 -37.31 -21.93
N LEU A 275 -5.03 -37.36 -22.93
CA LEU A 275 -3.80 -36.57 -22.94
C LEU A 275 -4.10 -35.07 -23.07
N SER A 276 -5.02 -34.70 -23.96
CA SER A 276 -5.47 -33.31 -24.13
C SER A 276 -6.12 -32.76 -22.85
N ALA A 277 -6.92 -33.58 -22.17
CA ALA A 277 -7.52 -33.22 -20.88
C ALA A 277 -6.44 -33.02 -19.80
N TYR A 278 -5.38 -33.83 -19.78
CA TYR A 278 -4.26 -33.67 -18.86
C TYR A 278 -3.50 -32.37 -19.09
N GLU A 279 -3.13 -32.06 -20.35
CA GLU A 279 -2.43 -30.82 -20.68
C GLU A 279 -3.27 -29.59 -20.30
N HIS A 280 -4.57 -29.63 -20.57
CA HIS A 280 -5.50 -28.59 -20.18
C HIS A 280 -5.56 -28.41 -18.66
N LEU A 281 -5.79 -29.48 -17.90
CA LEU A 281 -5.83 -29.45 -16.43
C LEU A 281 -4.49 -28.97 -15.82
N SER A 282 -3.35 -29.31 -16.44
CA SER A 282 -2.03 -28.86 -15.99
C SER A 282 -1.84 -27.35 -16.19
N ASN A 283 -2.28 -26.82 -17.34
CA ASN A 283 -2.21 -25.38 -17.63
C ASN A 283 -3.12 -24.57 -16.69
N GLU A 284 -4.38 -25.00 -16.55
CA GLU A 284 -5.37 -24.41 -15.64
C GLU A 284 -4.85 -24.41 -14.19
N ARG A 285 -4.19 -25.51 -13.75
CA ARG A 285 -3.53 -25.59 -12.44
C ARG A 285 -2.41 -24.56 -12.27
N ASN A 286 -1.54 -24.43 -13.27
CA ASN A 286 -0.42 -23.48 -13.19
C ASN A 286 -0.93 -22.03 -13.12
N GLU A 287 -2.00 -21.72 -13.86
CA GLU A 287 -2.67 -20.42 -13.80
C GLU A 287 -3.29 -20.17 -12.43
N ALA A 288 -4.09 -21.10 -11.91
CA ALA A 288 -4.70 -20.98 -10.58
C ALA A 288 -3.64 -20.79 -9.48
N ARG A 289 -2.49 -21.47 -9.61
CA ARG A 289 -1.36 -21.29 -8.69
C ARG A 289 -0.76 -19.89 -8.77
N MET A 290 -0.48 -19.36 -9.96
CA MET A 290 0.06 -18.01 -10.10
C MET A 290 -0.90 -16.96 -9.52
N LEU A 291 -2.21 -17.14 -9.75
CA LEU A 291 -3.23 -16.26 -9.18
C LEU A 291 -3.30 -16.38 -7.66
N ALA A 292 -3.23 -17.60 -7.11
CA ALA A 292 -3.23 -17.82 -5.67
C ALA A 292 -1.99 -17.24 -4.99
N ASP A 293 -0.80 -17.46 -5.56
CA ASP A 293 0.47 -16.92 -5.04
C ASP A 293 0.44 -15.37 -5.06
N SER A 294 -0.07 -14.78 -6.15
CA SER A 294 -0.27 -13.33 -6.26
C SER A 294 -1.26 -12.81 -5.21
N LEU A 295 -2.41 -13.46 -5.08
CA LEU A 295 -3.45 -13.05 -4.15
C LEU A 295 -2.98 -13.18 -2.69
N GLU A 296 -2.27 -14.25 -2.35
CA GLU A 296 -1.67 -14.42 -1.03
C GLU A 296 -0.68 -13.29 -0.72
N SER A 297 0.23 -13.00 -1.67
CA SER A 297 1.18 -11.89 -1.53
C SER A 297 0.47 -10.55 -1.33
N GLN A 298 -0.65 -10.30 -2.01
CA GLN A 298 -1.45 -9.10 -1.81
C GLN A 298 -2.13 -9.10 -0.43
N LEU A 299 -2.75 -10.20 -0.02
CA LEU A 299 -3.49 -10.27 1.24
C LEU A 299 -2.58 -10.12 2.46
N VAL A 300 -1.36 -10.67 2.43
CA VAL A 300 -0.37 -10.48 3.51
C VAL A 300 -0.04 -9.00 3.73
N GLN A 301 -0.03 -8.18 2.67
CA GLN A 301 0.28 -6.75 2.80
C GLN A 301 -0.71 -6.01 3.71
N LEU A 302 -1.92 -6.53 3.89
CA LEU A 302 -2.98 -5.91 4.68
C LEU A 302 -2.70 -6.02 6.20
N ASP A 303 -1.88 -6.98 6.61
CA ASP A 303 -1.52 -7.25 8.01
C ASP A 303 -0.23 -6.54 8.43
N GLU A 304 0.31 -5.73 7.53
CA GLU A 304 1.57 -5.05 7.70
C GLU A 304 1.35 -3.54 7.80
N LEU A 305 1.64 -2.97 8.95
CA LEU A 305 1.92 -1.54 9.04
C LEU A 305 3.35 -1.30 8.58
N SER A 306 3.57 -0.34 7.66
CA SER A 306 4.91 0.12 7.27
C SER A 306 4.97 1.64 7.23
N ILE A 307 5.93 2.25 7.91
CA ILE A 307 6.21 3.70 7.82
C ILE A 307 7.70 3.90 7.62
N LYS A 308 8.09 4.61 6.56
CA LYS A 308 9.49 4.97 6.26
C LYS A 308 9.70 6.45 6.53
N VAL A 309 10.45 6.76 7.59
CA VAL A 309 10.78 8.13 7.99
C VAL A 309 12.20 8.47 7.53
N LEU A 310 12.38 9.58 6.82
CA LEU A 310 13.70 10.10 6.47
C LEU A 310 14.34 10.74 7.71
N ILE A 311 15.41 10.14 8.23
CA ILE A 311 16.05 10.59 9.48
C ILE A 311 17.42 11.23 9.26
N ASP A 312 18.04 10.99 8.11
CA ASP A 312 19.28 11.64 7.73
C ASP A 312 19.43 11.65 6.20
N GLN A 313 20.19 12.62 5.69
CA GLN A 313 20.47 12.77 4.27
C GLN A 313 21.83 13.44 4.06
N ARG A 314 22.57 13.01 3.04
CA ARG A 314 23.83 13.66 2.66
C ARG A 314 24.09 13.58 1.17
N VAL A 315 24.85 14.56 0.68
CA VAL A 315 25.38 14.60 -0.67
C VAL A 315 26.89 14.77 -0.60
N THR A 316 27.62 13.99 -1.39
CA THR A 316 29.06 14.16 -1.61
C THR A 316 29.28 14.47 -3.08
N PHE A 317 30.00 15.55 -3.36
CA PHE A 317 30.31 15.96 -4.72
C PHE A 317 31.65 15.37 -5.15
N ARG A 318 31.68 14.76 -6.33
CA ARG A 318 32.89 14.18 -6.91
C ARG A 318 33.11 14.69 -8.32
N ILE A 319 34.37 14.90 -8.68
CA ILE A 319 34.78 15.26 -10.02
C ILE A 319 35.77 14.21 -10.53
N ARG A 320 35.52 13.68 -11.72
CA ARG A 320 36.48 12.84 -12.45
C ARG A 320 37.20 13.70 -13.48
N ILE A 321 38.52 13.68 -13.42
CA ILE A 321 39.38 14.35 -14.39
C ILE A 321 39.93 13.31 -15.35
N LYS A 322 39.99 13.67 -16.63
CA LYS A 322 40.66 12.89 -17.65
C LYS A 322 41.83 13.69 -18.20
N ARG A 323 42.94 12.98 -18.42
CA ARG A 323 44.12 13.49 -19.10
C ARG A 323 44.31 12.74 -20.41
N GLU A 324 44.34 13.48 -21.52
CA GLU A 324 44.83 12.97 -22.80
C GLU A 324 46.26 13.48 -22.99
N SER A 325 47.23 12.59 -23.14
CA SER A 325 48.66 12.92 -23.25
C SER A 325 49.26 12.36 -24.53
N TRP A 326 50.25 13.06 -25.09
CA TRP A 326 50.94 12.66 -26.32
C TRP A 326 52.38 13.21 -26.38
N CYS A 327 53.13 12.78 -27.39
CA CYS A 327 54.41 13.38 -27.77
C CYS A 327 54.25 14.13 -29.10
N GLU A 328 54.93 15.27 -29.23
CA GLU A 328 54.90 16.11 -30.44
C GLU A 328 55.91 15.68 -31.52
N GLU A 329 56.86 14.80 -31.19
CA GLU A 329 57.92 14.35 -32.11
C GLU A 329 57.40 13.39 -33.19
N SER A 330 57.86 13.58 -34.43
CA SER A 330 57.56 12.69 -35.54
C SER A 330 58.20 11.31 -35.32
N GLY A 331 57.41 10.35 -34.84
CA GLY A 331 57.87 8.97 -34.59
C GLY A 331 57.37 8.35 -33.29
N CYS A 332 56.77 9.12 -32.38
CA CYS A 332 56.15 8.58 -31.17
C CYS A 332 54.83 7.88 -31.48
N SER A 333 54.63 6.72 -30.85
CA SER A 333 53.38 5.97 -30.95
C SER A 333 52.33 6.47 -29.96
N GLY A 334 51.30 7.14 -30.48
CA GLY A 334 49.96 7.17 -29.89
C GLY A 334 49.68 8.24 -28.83
N LYS A 335 48.39 8.56 -28.70
CA LYS A 335 47.80 9.30 -27.58
C LYS A 335 47.52 8.31 -26.44
N SER A 336 47.69 8.74 -25.20
CA SER A 336 47.33 7.97 -24.01
C SER A 336 46.31 8.74 -23.19
N ASP A 337 45.18 8.09 -22.94
CA ASP A 337 44.16 8.56 -22.02
C ASP A 337 44.45 8.02 -20.62
N TYR A 338 44.28 8.86 -19.61
CA TYR A 338 44.34 8.48 -18.20
C TYR A 338 43.19 9.13 -17.44
N GLU A 339 42.40 8.30 -16.75
CA GLU A 339 41.30 8.74 -15.91
C GLU A 339 41.74 8.73 -14.45
N TYR A 340 41.65 9.89 -13.79
CA TYR A 340 41.93 10.00 -12.37
C TYR A 340 40.80 9.37 -11.55
N PRO A 341 41.10 8.76 -10.38
CA PRO A 341 40.06 8.38 -9.43
C PRO A 341 39.15 9.57 -9.09
N PRO A 342 37.83 9.37 -8.89
CA PRO A 342 36.93 10.47 -8.56
C PRO A 342 37.36 11.22 -7.29
N ILE A 343 37.53 12.53 -7.41
CA ILE A 343 38.02 13.41 -6.34
C ILE A 343 36.81 13.97 -5.58
N ASN A 344 36.75 13.79 -4.25
CA ASN A 344 35.74 14.46 -3.43
C ASN A 344 36.06 15.95 -3.31
N VAL A 345 35.10 16.80 -3.64
CA VAL A 345 35.24 18.26 -3.62
C VAL A 345 34.14 18.92 -2.80
N SER A 346 34.31 20.19 -2.45
CA SER A 346 33.23 20.98 -1.85
C SER A 346 32.16 21.32 -2.90
N GLU A 347 30.96 21.64 -2.44
CA GLU A 347 29.87 22.10 -3.33
C GLU A 347 30.28 23.33 -4.16
N GLU A 348 31.04 24.25 -3.56
CA GLU A 348 31.51 25.47 -4.24
C GLU A 348 32.39 25.12 -5.44
N VAL A 349 33.32 24.17 -5.26
CA VAL A 349 34.20 23.68 -6.33
C VAL A 349 33.35 22.96 -7.37
N TYR A 350 32.48 22.03 -6.96
CA TYR A 350 31.60 21.30 -7.87
C TYR A 350 30.76 22.24 -8.75
N ARG A 351 30.16 23.27 -8.15
CA ARG A 351 29.33 24.26 -8.87
C ARG A 351 30.14 25.05 -9.90
N TYR A 352 31.38 25.41 -9.58
CA TYR A 352 32.26 26.05 -10.56
C TYR A 352 32.46 25.14 -11.77
N PHE A 353 32.81 23.86 -11.55
CA PHE A 353 33.00 22.90 -12.63
C PHE A 353 31.72 22.60 -13.42
N HIS A 354 30.56 22.62 -12.77
CA HIS A 354 29.28 22.44 -13.45
C HIS A 354 28.88 23.64 -14.32
N THR A 355 29.15 24.88 -13.87
CA THR A 355 28.52 26.07 -14.48
C THR A 355 29.48 26.97 -15.26
N GLN A 356 30.77 26.95 -14.93
CA GLN A 356 31.73 27.97 -15.37
C GLN A 356 33.02 27.37 -15.94
N ALA A 357 33.33 26.11 -15.66
CA ALA A 357 34.57 25.53 -16.15
C ALA A 357 34.55 25.41 -17.70
N PRO A 358 35.64 25.81 -18.37
CA PRO A 358 35.86 25.47 -19.77
C PRO A 358 35.99 23.95 -19.95
N GLN A 359 35.86 23.47 -21.19
CA GLN A 359 36.07 22.05 -21.51
C GLN A 359 37.49 21.59 -21.15
N GLU A 360 38.49 22.39 -21.54
CA GLU A 360 39.89 22.18 -21.19
C GLU A 360 40.23 22.97 -19.93
N LEU A 361 40.65 22.26 -18.88
CA LEU A 361 40.97 22.85 -17.57
C LEU A 361 42.41 23.34 -17.52
N ALA A 362 43.31 22.59 -18.14
CA ALA A 362 44.73 22.88 -18.20
C ALA A 362 45.33 22.22 -19.45
N PHE A 363 46.38 22.84 -19.96
CA PHE A 363 47.23 22.30 -21.02
C PHE A 363 48.67 22.28 -20.51
N GLU A 364 49.36 21.16 -20.70
CA GLU A 364 50.78 21.04 -20.38
C GLU A 364 51.57 20.77 -21.65
N LYS A 365 52.71 21.44 -21.80
CA LYS A 365 53.67 21.22 -22.87
C LYS A 365 55.09 21.43 -22.38
N ASP A 366 55.95 20.44 -22.63
CA ASP A 366 57.38 20.46 -22.29
C ASP A 366 57.64 20.80 -20.81
N GLY A 367 56.78 20.29 -19.92
CA GLY A 367 56.83 20.52 -18.47
C GLY A 367 56.26 21.87 -18.00
N LEU A 368 55.73 22.68 -18.90
CA LEU A 368 55.07 23.94 -18.58
C LEU A 368 53.55 23.78 -18.62
N MET A 369 52.91 23.97 -17.47
CA MET A 369 51.46 23.90 -17.32
C MET A 369 50.81 25.28 -17.44
N ALA A 370 49.87 25.40 -18.37
CA ALA A 370 49.00 26.56 -18.56
C ALA A 370 47.57 26.22 -18.08
N LEU A 371 47.14 26.85 -17.00
CA LEU A 371 45.79 26.68 -16.47
C LEU A 371 44.78 27.56 -17.24
N GLN A 372 43.68 26.96 -17.67
CA GLN A 372 42.53 27.66 -18.25
C GLN A 372 41.47 28.00 -17.19
N ILE A 373 41.67 27.49 -15.96
CA ILE A 373 40.85 27.80 -14.78
C ILE A 373 41.66 28.57 -13.73
N PRO A 374 41.00 29.37 -12.88
CA PRO A 374 41.65 29.97 -11.72
C PRO A 374 42.36 28.94 -10.84
N GLU A 375 43.57 29.28 -10.39
CA GLU A 375 44.46 28.39 -9.63
C GLU A 375 43.80 27.79 -8.38
N LYS A 376 42.91 28.55 -7.72
CA LYS A 376 42.18 28.08 -6.53
C LYS A 376 41.36 26.80 -6.81
N TRP A 377 40.80 26.66 -8.01
CA TRP A 377 39.99 25.51 -8.40
C TRP A 377 40.85 24.33 -8.80
N TRP A 378 41.96 24.58 -9.50
CA TRP A 378 42.94 23.55 -9.82
C TRP A 378 43.52 22.92 -8.55
N ARG A 379 43.96 23.75 -7.59
CA ARG A 379 44.46 23.26 -6.28
C ARG A 379 43.40 22.48 -5.51
N ALA A 380 42.12 22.83 -5.63
CA ALA A 380 41.03 22.12 -4.97
C ALA A 380 40.82 20.69 -5.50
N LEU A 381 41.28 20.37 -6.71
CA LEU A 381 41.29 19.01 -7.24
C LEU A 381 42.36 18.12 -6.56
N SER A 382 43.43 18.72 -6.03
CA SER A 382 44.50 17.99 -5.30
C SER A 382 45.03 16.76 -6.06
N LEU A 383 45.11 16.83 -7.40
CA LEU A 383 45.62 15.77 -8.26
C LEU A 383 47.11 15.95 -8.54
N ASP A 384 47.81 14.84 -8.79
CA ASP A 384 49.16 14.85 -9.35
C ASP A 384 49.06 14.81 -10.90
N PRO A 385 49.42 15.91 -11.60
CA PRO A 385 49.30 15.96 -13.06
C PRO A 385 50.11 14.89 -13.80
N HIS A 386 51.18 14.40 -13.17
CA HIS A 386 52.10 13.42 -13.74
C HIS A 386 51.84 12.00 -13.25
N GLU A 387 50.75 11.77 -12.51
CA GLU A 387 50.37 10.42 -12.10
C GLU A 387 50.23 9.50 -13.33
N SER A 388 50.93 8.37 -13.31
CA SER A 388 50.96 7.40 -14.41
C SER A 388 51.27 8.03 -15.78
N TRP A 389 52.11 9.08 -15.82
CA TRP A 389 52.49 9.77 -17.06
C TRP A 389 53.46 8.91 -17.89
N PRO A 390 53.17 8.63 -19.18
CA PRO A 390 54.09 7.88 -20.02
C PRO A 390 55.41 8.62 -20.24
N GLU A 391 56.54 7.95 -20.03
CA GLU A 391 57.89 8.58 -20.11
C GLU A 391 58.17 9.28 -21.45
N SER A 392 57.55 8.82 -22.54
CA SER A 392 57.72 9.39 -23.88
C SER A 392 56.80 10.57 -24.18
N HIS A 393 55.86 10.95 -23.30
CA HIS A 393 54.88 12.00 -23.59
C HIS A 393 55.37 13.36 -23.09
N THR A 394 55.20 14.40 -23.90
CA THR A 394 55.65 15.78 -23.59
C THR A 394 54.51 16.78 -23.52
N SER A 395 53.30 16.40 -23.91
CA SER A 395 52.13 17.28 -23.90
C SER A 395 50.90 16.57 -23.34
N ALA A 396 50.00 17.31 -22.69
CA ALA A 396 48.70 16.81 -22.29
C ALA A 396 47.62 17.90 -22.17
N VAL A 397 46.37 17.46 -22.28
CA VAL A 397 45.17 18.26 -21.97
C VAL A 397 44.42 17.58 -20.83
N PHE A 398 43.95 18.39 -19.89
CA PHE A 398 43.14 17.95 -18.76
C PHE A 398 41.71 18.45 -18.94
N VAL A 399 40.73 17.56 -18.82
CA VAL A 399 39.30 17.87 -18.94
C VAL A 399 38.54 17.33 -17.73
N ALA A 400 37.46 18.01 -17.34
CA ALA A 400 36.49 17.42 -16.41
C ALA A 400 35.61 16.45 -17.20
N GLU A 401 35.75 15.16 -16.94
CA GLU A 401 34.99 14.13 -17.65
C GLU A 401 33.61 13.91 -17.03
N ASP A 402 33.57 13.68 -15.72
CA ASP A 402 32.30 13.47 -15.00
C ASP A 402 32.17 14.35 -13.77
N LEU A 403 30.95 14.82 -13.55
CA LEU A 403 30.51 15.53 -12.35
C LEU A 403 29.48 14.65 -11.64
N ILE A 404 29.89 14.03 -10.53
CA ILE A 404 29.11 13.00 -9.85
C ILE A 404 28.53 13.55 -8.54
N GLU A 405 27.21 13.56 -8.43
CA GLU A 405 26.50 13.77 -7.16
C GLU A 405 26.25 12.40 -6.51
N HIS A 406 26.95 12.13 -5.40
CA HIS A 406 26.74 10.91 -4.63
C HIS A 406 25.78 11.19 -3.47
N THR A 407 24.51 10.87 -3.68
CA THR A 407 23.40 11.16 -2.76
C THR A 407 22.99 9.94 -1.95
N GLN A 408 22.81 10.11 -0.64
CA GLN A 408 22.49 9.03 0.29
C GLN A 408 21.48 9.47 1.35
N HIS A 409 20.61 8.54 1.75
CA HIS A 409 19.64 8.72 2.83
C HIS A 409 19.82 7.67 3.93
N SER A 410 19.33 7.97 5.13
CA SER A 410 19.09 7.00 6.20
C SER A 410 17.65 7.13 6.69
N TYR A 411 17.06 5.99 7.06
CA TYR A 411 15.64 5.88 7.37
C TYR A 411 15.40 5.21 8.73
N ALA A 412 14.36 5.64 9.43
CA ALA A 412 13.70 4.83 10.44
C ALA A 412 12.50 4.13 9.78
N ARG A 413 12.52 2.80 9.77
CA ARG A 413 11.43 1.96 9.26
C ARG A 413 10.65 1.39 10.43
N VAL A 414 9.39 1.81 10.55
CA VAL A 414 8.44 1.27 11.52
C VAL A 414 7.67 0.14 10.85
N SER A 415 7.77 -1.08 11.35
CA SER A 415 6.97 -2.22 10.91
C SER A 415 6.28 -2.89 12.08
N ASN A 416 4.95 -2.96 12.05
CA ASN A 416 4.12 -3.58 13.10
C ASN A 416 4.53 -3.22 14.54
N GLY A 417 4.91 -1.95 14.76
CA GLY A 417 5.30 -1.45 16.09
C GLY A 417 6.78 -1.58 16.45
N GLN A 418 7.58 -2.21 15.60
CA GLN A 418 9.04 -2.26 15.74
C GLN A 418 9.69 -1.18 14.87
N VAL A 419 10.79 -0.59 15.34
CA VAL A 419 11.60 0.34 14.55
C VAL A 419 12.96 -0.26 14.24
N THR A 420 13.32 -0.18 12.97
CA THR A 420 14.66 -0.48 12.49
C THR A 420 15.25 0.77 11.87
N PHE A 421 16.54 1.00 12.13
CA PHE A 421 17.29 2.11 11.56
C PHE A 421 18.13 1.58 10.42
N SER A 422 18.00 2.17 9.24
CA SER A 422 18.80 1.78 8.09
C SER A 422 20.23 2.33 8.22
N GLN A 423 21.17 1.61 7.61
CA GLN A 423 22.44 2.22 7.24
C GLN A 423 22.21 3.26 6.12
N TRP A 424 23.29 3.91 5.68
CA TRP A 424 23.26 4.79 4.52
C TRP A 424 22.88 3.99 3.27
N GLU A 425 21.83 4.44 2.60
CA GLU A 425 21.33 3.87 1.35
C GLU A 425 21.58 4.88 0.22
N ASP A 426 22.21 4.42 -0.85
CA ASP A 426 22.39 5.22 -2.06
C ASP A 426 21.03 5.47 -2.71
N VAL A 427 20.79 6.73 -3.09
CA VAL A 427 19.57 7.15 -3.77
C VAL A 427 19.95 7.94 -5.02
N SER A 428 19.05 8.01 -6.01
CA SER A 428 19.29 8.85 -7.17
C SER A 428 19.30 10.33 -6.78
N PRO A 429 20.03 11.19 -7.50
CA PRO A 429 20.02 12.63 -7.26
C PRO A 429 18.62 13.26 -7.38
N ASP A 430 17.79 12.74 -8.29
CA ASP A 430 16.39 13.19 -8.43
C ASP A 430 15.55 12.86 -7.19
N TYR A 431 15.68 11.63 -6.65
CA TYR A 431 14.98 11.23 -5.43
C TYR A 431 15.46 12.01 -4.21
N TYR A 432 16.77 12.30 -4.15
CA TYR A 432 17.34 13.16 -3.13
C TYR A 432 16.75 14.57 -3.19
N ARG A 433 16.67 15.17 -4.38
CA ARG A 433 16.06 16.50 -4.59
C ARG A 433 14.58 16.52 -4.24
N GLU A 434 13.84 15.49 -4.67
CA GLU A 434 12.41 15.33 -4.34
C GLU A 434 12.17 15.29 -2.83
N HIS A 435 13.06 14.65 -2.07
CA HIS A 435 12.94 14.52 -0.61
C HIS A 435 13.82 15.44 0.22
N PHE A 436 14.50 16.40 -0.40
CA PHE A 436 15.44 17.29 0.28
C PHE A 436 14.79 18.05 1.44
N GLU A 437 13.52 18.44 1.29
CA GLU A 437 12.75 19.19 2.29
C GLU A 437 12.08 18.30 3.34
N HIS A 438 12.18 16.98 3.24
CA HIS A 438 11.38 16.03 4.02
C HIS A 438 12.13 15.38 5.19
N LEU A 439 13.23 15.98 5.66
CA LEU A 439 13.95 15.46 6.83
C LEU A 439 13.04 15.43 8.06
N GLY A 440 13.01 14.30 8.75
CA GLY A 440 12.16 14.01 9.90
C GLY A 440 10.73 13.58 9.56
N MET A 441 10.40 13.42 8.29
CA MET A 441 9.04 13.08 7.84
C MET A 441 8.94 11.63 7.34
N ALA A 442 7.75 11.07 7.48
CA ALA A 442 7.37 9.84 6.79
C ALA A 442 7.17 10.11 5.30
N ILE A 443 8.08 9.60 4.47
CA ILE A 443 8.02 9.70 3.00
C ILE A 443 7.29 8.51 2.37
N ASP A 444 6.97 7.51 3.19
CA ASP A 444 6.18 6.34 2.81
C ASP A 444 5.37 5.90 4.04
N SER A 445 4.07 5.67 3.87
CA SER A 445 3.20 5.22 4.95
C SER A 445 2.10 4.29 4.44
N LYS A 446 2.13 3.04 4.88
CA LYS A 446 1.11 2.01 4.65
C LYS A 446 0.48 1.60 5.99
N PRO A 447 -0.73 2.09 6.33
CA PRO A 447 -1.51 1.59 7.46
C PRO A 447 -1.96 0.13 7.26
N LEU A 448 -2.34 -0.55 8.33
CA LEU A 448 -3.04 -1.85 8.27
C LEU A 448 -4.32 -1.74 7.43
N GLY A 449 -4.61 -2.80 6.67
CA GLY A 449 -5.74 -2.88 5.75
C GLY A 449 -5.52 -2.15 4.42
N TRP A 450 -4.28 -1.79 4.09
CA TRP A 450 -3.90 -1.14 2.83
C TRP A 450 -2.92 -2.02 2.06
N PHE A 451 -3.08 -2.07 0.73
CA PHE A 451 -2.09 -2.70 -0.13
C PHE A 451 -0.88 -1.76 -0.31
N GLU A 452 0.26 -2.30 -0.73
CA GLU A 452 1.48 -1.52 -0.98
C GLU A 452 1.26 -0.46 -2.07
N ALA A 453 0.49 -0.79 -3.11
CA ALA A 453 0.11 0.15 -4.17
C ALA A 453 -0.72 1.34 -3.67
N GLU A 454 -1.32 1.22 -2.47
CA GLU A 454 -2.12 2.27 -1.84
C GLU A 454 -1.32 3.08 -0.83
N ALA A 455 -0.06 2.70 -0.56
CA ALA A 455 0.76 3.38 0.41
C ALA A 455 0.88 4.88 0.09
N ILE A 456 0.78 5.70 1.12
CA ILE A 456 0.88 7.15 1.01
C ILE A 456 2.36 7.49 0.81
N LYS A 457 2.73 7.84 -0.42
CA LYS A 457 4.09 8.27 -0.78
C LYS A 457 4.32 9.78 -0.59
N THR A 458 3.28 10.54 -0.26
CA THR A 458 3.46 11.95 0.08
C THR A 458 4.05 12.10 1.47
N ALA A 459 5.07 12.93 1.59
CA ALA A 459 5.71 13.23 2.85
C ALA A 459 4.73 13.83 3.87
N GLN A 460 4.70 13.27 5.09
CA GLN A 460 3.88 13.72 6.21
C GLN A 460 4.58 13.48 7.56
N PRO A 461 4.16 14.14 8.66
CA PRO A 461 4.65 13.84 10.00
C PRO A 461 4.53 12.35 10.35
N PRO A 462 5.52 11.77 11.06
CA PRO A 462 5.55 10.34 11.35
C PRO A 462 4.28 9.80 12.03
N GLY A 463 3.55 8.89 11.37
CA GLY A 463 2.35 8.29 11.95
C GLY A 463 1.10 9.17 11.93
N LEU A 464 1.10 10.33 11.24
CA LEU A 464 -0.09 11.17 11.09
C LEU A 464 -1.27 10.41 10.49
N VAL A 465 -1.03 9.57 9.48
CA VAL A 465 -2.05 8.72 8.84
C VAL A 465 -2.76 7.76 9.80
N LEU A 466 -2.14 7.46 10.94
CA LEU A 466 -2.70 6.54 11.94
C LEU A 466 -3.60 7.25 12.96
N VAL A 467 -3.63 8.58 12.95
CA VAL A 467 -4.40 9.39 13.90
C VAL A 467 -5.85 9.46 13.44
N GLU A 468 -6.77 8.99 14.28
CA GLU A 468 -8.20 9.10 14.03
C GLU A 468 -8.65 10.56 14.13
N PRO A 469 -9.58 11.04 13.29
CA PRO A 469 -10.19 12.34 13.51
C PRO A 469 -10.86 12.46 14.90
N PRO A 470 -10.66 13.59 15.61
CA PRO A 470 -11.25 13.83 16.91
C PRO A 470 -12.77 13.99 16.80
N VAL A 471 -13.50 13.23 17.61
CA VAL A 471 -14.95 13.29 17.76
C VAL A 471 -15.28 14.05 19.04
N THR A 472 -15.89 15.22 18.90
CA THR A 472 -16.33 16.03 20.05
C THR A 472 -17.75 15.63 20.46
N LYS A 473 -17.94 15.17 21.68
CA LYS A 473 -19.26 14.89 22.27
C LYS A 473 -19.39 15.64 23.60
N ALA A 474 -20.40 16.51 23.71
CA ALA A 474 -20.65 17.33 24.90
C ALA A 474 -19.42 18.13 25.39
N GLY A 475 -18.60 18.64 24.46
CA GLY A 475 -17.39 19.41 24.77
C GLY A 475 -16.16 18.57 25.15
N VAL A 476 -16.29 17.24 25.22
CA VAL A 476 -15.17 16.32 25.42
C VAL A 476 -14.71 15.78 24.09
N VAL A 477 -13.43 15.92 23.79
CA VAL A 477 -12.81 15.35 22.60
C VAL A 477 -12.47 13.89 22.85
N SER A 478 -12.93 13.01 21.96
CA SER A 478 -12.78 11.57 22.03
C SER A 478 -12.47 11.00 20.64
N GLY A 479 -12.13 9.73 20.55
CA GLY A 479 -11.82 9.08 19.26
C GLY A 479 -10.69 8.10 19.45
N GLU A 480 -10.87 6.89 18.97
CA GLU A 480 -9.89 5.82 19.08
C GLU A 480 -9.95 4.92 17.86
N ASN A 481 -8.82 4.29 17.57
CA ASN A 481 -8.72 3.24 16.57
C ASN A 481 -7.73 2.17 17.03
N ALA A 482 -7.33 1.29 16.10
CA ALA A 482 -6.35 0.23 16.36
C ALA A 482 -4.98 0.78 16.80
N TYR A 483 -4.64 2.01 16.42
CA TYR A 483 -3.32 2.60 16.65
C TYR A 483 -3.22 3.45 17.91
N GLY A 484 -4.31 4.08 18.35
CA GLY A 484 -4.27 5.03 19.44
C GLY A 484 -5.63 5.59 19.86
N MET A 485 -5.57 6.61 20.71
CA MET A 485 -6.75 7.33 21.19
C MET A 485 -6.44 8.78 21.55
N TRP A 486 -7.44 9.65 21.37
CA TRP A 486 -7.42 11.01 21.92
C TRP A 486 -7.61 10.98 23.44
N ARG A 487 -6.74 11.70 24.14
CA ARG A 487 -6.79 11.93 25.59
C ARG A 487 -6.87 13.42 25.86
N GLN A 488 -7.36 13.77 27.03
CA GLN A 488 -7.46 15.15 27.49
C GLN A 488 -6.86 15.24 28.90
N ASP A 489 -5.93 16.16 29.09
CA ASP A 489 -5.33 16.51 30.38
C ASP A 489 -5.43 18.02 30.63
N GLU A 490 -4.85 18.50 31.75
CA GLU A 490 -4.82 19.93 32.11
C GLU A 490 -4.08 20.82 31.08
N ARG A 491 -3.24 20.23 30.22
CA ARG A 491 -2.44 20.92 29.20
C ARG A 491 -3.10 20.91 27.82
N GLY A 492 -4.16 20.12 27.63
CA GLY A 492 -4.96 20.11 26.41
C GLY A 492 -5.36 18.71 25.95
N THR A 493 -5.78 18.62 24.70
CA THR A 493 -6.16 17.37 24.05
C THR A 493 -5.04 16.88 23.15
N TYR A 494 -4.69 15.60 23.25
CA TYR A 494 -3.57 15.00 22.52
C TYR A 494 -3.83 13.53 22.15
N TRP A 495 -3.26 13.08 21.05
CA TRP A 495 -3.27 11.69 20.61
C TRP A 495 -2.18 10.89 21.32
N THR A 496 -2.54 9.72 21.83
CA THR A 496 -1.59 8.75 22.39
C THR A 496 -1.63 7.47 21.57
N PHE A 497 -0.47 7.03 21.08
CA PHE A 497 -0.33 5.72 20.44
C PHE A 497 -0.46 4.60 21.48
N ARG A 498 -1.11 3.49 21.09
CA ARG A 498 -1.12 2.26 21.90
C ARG A 498 0.30 1.71 22.01
N ASN A 499 0.57 0.93 23.07
CA ASN A 499 1.90 0.43 23.40
C ASN A 499 2.66 -0.16 22.20
N THR A 500 1.99 -0.97 21.37
CA THR A 500 2.58 -1.56 20.16
C THR A 500 3.17 -0.50 19.22
N TYR A 501 2.52 0.65 19.08
CA TYR A 501 2.94 1.73 18.19
C TYR A 501 3.59 2.90 18.94
N GLY A 502 3.86 2.74 20.24
CA GLY A 502 4.43 3.77 21.10
C GLY A 502 5.79 4.27 20.60
N VAL A 503 6.52 3.44 19.85
CA VAL A 503 7.80 3.81 19.23
C VAL A 503 7.70 5.02 18.27
N LEU A 504 6.52 5.27 17.68
CA LEU A 504 6.28 6.46 16.86
C LEU A 504 6.45 7.76 17.66
N SER A 505 6.21 7.74 18.97
CA SER A 505 6.47 8.89 19.84
C SER A 505 7.94 9.32 19.83
N LEU A 506 8.89 8.41 19.59
CA LEU A 506 10.31 8.75 19.50
C LEU A 506 10.65 9.56 18.24
N LEU A 507 9.79 9.48 17.22
CA LEU A 507 9.94 10.17 15.94
C LEU A 507 9.10 11.45 15.89
N ILE A 508 8.28 11.71 16.93
CA ILE A 508 7.39 12.85 17.01
C ILE A 508 7.90 13.83 18.09
N PRO A 509 8.11 15.11 17.75
CA PRO A 509 8.34 16.23 18.64
C PRO A 509 7.35 16.23 19.83
N GLY A 510 7.87 16.19 21.05
CA GLY A 510 7.04 16.11 22.26
C GLY A 510 6.34 14.77 22.49
N GLY A 511 6.56 13.76 21.63
CA GLY A 511 6.08 12.40 21.78
C GLY A 511 4.60 12.17 21.48
N ARG A 512 3.86 13.21 21.07
CA ARG A 512 2.41 13.15 20.89
C ARG A 512 1.92 14.18 19.87
N TYR A 513 0.73 13.94 19.32
CA TYR A 513 0.04 14.92 18.49
C TYR A 513 -0.98 15.69 19.31
N ASP A 514 -0.72 16.95 19.58
CA ASP A 514 -1.71 17.83 20.20
C ASP A 514 -2.82 18.17 19.18
N LEU A 515 -4.04 18.39 19.67
CA LEU A 515 -5.21 18.62 18.85
C LEU A 515 -5.06 19.83 17.94
N ASP A 516 -4.55 20.95 18.45
CA ASP A 516 -4.36 22.17 17.66
C ASP A 516 -3.38 21.95 16.51
N THR A 517 -2.31 21.22 16.78
CA THR A 517 -1.29 20.83 15.80
C THR A 517 -1.90 19.93 14.71
N TRP A 518 -2.66 18.91 15.11
CA TRP A 518 -3.34 18.01 14.17
C TRP A 518 -4.38 18.77 13.32
N VAL A 519 -5.22 19.60 13.95
CA VAL A 519 -6.27 20.38 13.27
C VAL A 519 -5.65 21.38 12.28
N ALA A 520 -4.55 22.04 12.64
CA ALA A 520 -3.85 22.95 11.75
C ALA A 520 -3.43 22.24 10.46
N TRP A 521 -2.81 21.07 10.58
CA TRP A 521 -2.34 20.28 9.43
C TRP A 521 -3.50 19.78 8.56
N VAL A 522 -4.55 19.27 9.19
CA VAL A 522 -5.77 18.77 8.51
C VAL A 522 -6.46 19.89 7.72
N LYS A 523 -6.74 21.03 8.36
CA LYS A 523 -7.45 22.17 7.72
C LYS A 523 -6.65 22.77 6.56
N GLN A 524 -5.32 22.78 6.66
CA GLN A 524 -4.48 23.30 5.58
C GLN A 524 -4.42 22.34 4.38
N GLY A 525 -4.41 21.02 4.62
CA GLY A 525 -4.62 20.03 3.56
C GLY A 525 -5.95 20.20 2.82
N GLU A 526 -7.04 20.53 3.51
CA GLU A 526 -8.35 20.78 2.89
C GLU A 526 -8.43 22.09 2.07
N ALA A 527 -7.84 23.17 2.57
CA ALA A 527 -7.91 24.49 1.93
C ALA A 527 -7.27 24.49 0.53
N GLU A 528 -6.21 23.73 0.33
CA GLU A 528 -5.53 23.63 -0.96
C GLU A 528 -6.14 22.61 -1.92
N LEU A 529 -6.76 21.53 -1.41
CA LEU A 529 -7.61 20.65 -2.22
C LEU A 529 -8.75 21.46 -2.88
N ARG A 530 -9.31 22.43 -2.13
CA ARG A 530 -10.32 23.34 -2.66
C ARG A 530 -9.77 24.30 -3.70
N SER A 531 -8.56 24.84 -3.53
CA SER A 531 -7.95 25.74 -4.53
C SER A 531 -7.60 25.02 -5.83
N ARG A 532 -7.18 23.75 -5.77
CA ARG A 532 -6.94 22.91 -6.96
C ARG A 532 -8.21 22.54 -7.70
N THR A 533 -9.25 22.10 -6.98
CA THR A 533 -10.56 21.80 -7.59
C THR A 533 -11.15 23.04 -8.27
N ALA A 534 -10.90 24.24 -7.72
CA ALA A 534 -11.28 25.50 -8.35
C ALA A 534 -10.46 25.82 -9.61
N SER A 535 -9.19 25.41 -9.68
CA SER A 535 -8.32 25.60 -10.86
C SER A 535 -8.50 24.56 -11.98
N GLN A 536 -9.13 23.41 -11.72
CA GLN A 536 -9.37 22.32 -12.68
C GLN A 536 -10.84 22.25 -13.18
N ALA A 537 -11.54 23.37 -13.26
CA ALA A 537 -12.96 23.46 -13.63
C ALA A 537 -13.32 23.11 -15.10
N ALA A 538 -12.55 22.24 -15.78
CA ALA A 538 -12.83 21.77 -17.14
C ALA A 538 -13.11 20.25 -17.25
N GLN A 539 -13.14 19.50 -16.14
CA GLN A 539 -13.61 18.11 -16.15
C GLN A 539 -14.61 17.86 -15.00
N PRO A 540 -15.65 17.05 -15.22
CA PRO A 540 -16.66 16.79 -14.19
C PRO A 540 -16.02 16.09 -12.99
N PRO A 541 -16.39 16.48 -11.76
CA PRO A 541 -15.77 15.94 -10.56
C PRO A 541 -16.17 14.47 -10.39
N ILE A 542 -15.17 13.58 -10.47
CA ILE A 542 -15.27 12.25 -9.90
C ILE A 542 -15.26 12.46 -8.38
N PHE A 543 -16.43 12.31 -7.76
CA PHE A 543 -16.59 12.31 -6.30
C PHE A 543 -15.74 11.17 -5.69
N LEU A 544 -14.53 11.50 -5.23
CA LEU A 544 -13.76 10.67 -4.31
C LEU A 544 -14.03 11.19 -2.89
N PRO A 545 -14.63 10.40 -1.99
CA PRO A 545 -14.78 10.81 -0.59
C PRO A 545 -13.42 10.81 0.11
N GLU A 546 -13.05 12.00 0.58
CA GLU A 546 -12.27 12.32 1.78
C GLU A 546 -11.09 11.39 2.14
N TYR A 547 -9.92 11.64 1.55
CA TYR A 547 -8.64 11.52 2.26
C TYR A 547 -7.76 12.71 1.88
N TYR A 548 -7.17 13.32 2.90
CA TYR A 548 -6.31 14.49 2.82
C TYR A 548 -5.10 14.18 1.94
N VAL A 549 -5.08 14.73 0.72
CA VAL A 549 -3.87 14.80 -0.09
C VAL A 549 -2.99 15.87 0.56
N TYR A 550 -2.26 15.50 1.61
CA TYR A 550 -1.19 16.32 2.13
C TYR A 550 -0.18 16.51 1.00
N ARG A 551 0.39 17.71 0.92
CA ARG A 551 1.30 18.09 -0.14
C ARG A 551 2.68 18.35 0.51
N PRO A 552 3.80 17.96 -0.13
CA PRO A 552 5.12 18.01 0.51
C PRO A 552 5.63 19.44 0.80
N ASP A 553 5.20 20.42 0.01
CA ASP A 553 5.48 21.87 0.10
C ASP A 553 4.92 22.57 1.35
N PHE A 554 4.04 21.88 2.09
CA PHE A 554 3.46 22.39 3.32
C PHE A 554 4.33 22.11 4.54
N PHE A 555 5.16 21.07 4.51
CA PHE A 555 6.05 20.75 5.61
C PHE A 555 7.44 21.32 5.31
N GLY A 556 8.06 21.88 6.34
CA GLY A 556 9.34 22.54 6.26
C GLY A 556 9.27 24.01 6.66
N ASP A 557 8.09 24.61 6.87
CA ASP A 557 8.00 25.99 7.34
C ASP A 557 8.08 26.14 8.86
N ARG A 558 8.28 27.38 9.30
CA ARG A 558 8.43 27.79 10.71
C ARG A 558 7.49 27.02 11.65
N ASN A 559 8.06 26.39 12.67
CA ASN A 559 7.36 25.57 13.67
C ASN A 559 6.71 24.27 13.15
N GLN A 560 7.13 23.73 12.00
CA GLN A 560 6.63 22.44 11.47
C GLN A 560 7.73 21.37 11.38
N PHE A 561 7.36 20.17 10.92
CA PHE A 561 8.28 19.12 10.46
C PHE A 561 8.84 19.45 9.08
N GLY A 562 9.96 18.82 8.68
CA GLY A 562 10.66 19.05 7.43
C GLY A 562 12.01 19.73 7.64
N THR A 563 12.84 19.76 6.60
CA THR A 563 14.26 20.16 6.67
C THR A 563 14.49 21.56 7.23
N PHE A 564 13.60 22.50 6.96
CA PHE A 564 13.68 23.87 7.49
C PHE A 564 12.76 24.11 8.71
N GLY A 565 12.04 23.07 9.13
CA GLY A 565 11.07 23.13 10.21
C GLY A 565 11.72 23.00 11.59
N ARG A 566 11.32 23.86 12.53
CA ARG A 566 11.81 23.83 13.92
C ARG A 566 11.56 22.47 14.58
N LEU A 567 10.40 21.87 14.36
CA LEU A 567 9.99 20.67 15.08
C LEU A 567 10.91 19.49 14.77
N THR A 568 11.40 19.38 13.53
CA THR A 568 12.40 18.40 13.10
C THR A 568 13.59 18.35 14.06
N TYR A 569 14.16 19.51 14.39
CA TYR A 569 15.37 19.59 15.22
C TYR A 569 15.11 19.59 16.73
N THR A 570 13.84 19.46 17.16
CA THR A 570 13.51 19.18 18.56
C THR A 570 13.67 17.69 18.90
N VAL A 571 13.67 16.82 17.88
CA VAL A 571 13.98 15.39 18.02
C VAL A 571 15.51 15.24 18.13
N PRO A 572 16.04 14.69 19.24
CA PRO A 572 17.49 14.61 19.47
C PRO A 572 18.26 13.93 18.33
N GLN A 573 17.71 12.84 17.78
CA GLN A 573 18.31 12.08 16.69
C GLN A 573 18.52 12.94 15.44
N LEU A 574 17.54 13.78 15.09
CA LEU A 574 17.58 14.63 13.91
C LEU A 574 18.48 15.86 14.09
N ARG A 575 18.59 16.36 15.33
CA ARG A 575 19.49 17.46 15.70
C ARG A 575 20.97 17.11 15.55
N HIS A 576 21.29 15.82 15.65
CA HIS A 576 22.66 15.30 15.55
C HIS A 576 22.90 14.49 14.26
N SER A 577 22.03 14.65 13.27
CA SER A 577 22.16 14.01 11.96
C SER A 577 23.36 14.56 11.19
N ALA A 578 23.91 13.79 10.24
CA ALA A 578 24.97 14.24 9.35
C ALA A 578 24.55 15.48 8.57
N PHE A 579 23.28 15.55 8.15
CA PHE A 579 22.71 16.76 7.56
C PHE A 579 22.81 17.97 8.50
N ALA A 580 22.38 17.82 9.75
CA ALA A 580 22.38 18.91 10.73
C ALA A 580 23.80 19.40 11.05
N LEU A 581 24.76 18.47 11.17
CA LEU A 581 26.16 18.78 11.43
C LEU A 581 26.84 19.50 10.25
N ALA A 582 26.48 19.14 9.02
CA ALA A 582 26.96 19.83 7.82
C ALA A 582 26.34 21.22 7.63
N ASN A 583 25.17 21.48 8.23
CA ASN A 583 24.37 22.68 8.01
C ASN A 583 24.02 23.45 9.31
N PRO A 584 24.99 23.81 10.15
CA PRO A 584 24.71 24.38 11.48
C PRO A 584 23.96 25.71 11.43
N ARG A 585 24.14 26.51 10.37
CA ARG A 585 23.41 27.78 10.17
C ARG A 585 21.93 27.56 9.87
N LEU A 586 21.62 26.57 9.03
CA LEU A 586 20.25 26.18 8.70
C LEU A 586 19.53 25.70 9.97
N VAL A 587 20.18 24.81 10.73
CA VAL A 587 19.62 24.29 11.99
C VAL A 587 19.38 25.42 12.99
N ALA A 588 20.32 26.35 13.13
CA ALA A 588 20.15 27.51 14.01
C ALA A 588 18.97 28.38 13.59
N ALA A 589 18.86 28.69 12.28
CA ALA A 589 17.75 29.47 11.74
C ALA A 589 16.40 28.77 11.94
N ALA A 590 16.33 27.45 11.70
CA ALA A 590 15.13 26.65 11.93
C ALA A 590 14.72 26.66 13.42
N LEU A 591 15.68 26.50 14.34
CA LEU A 591 15.42 26.52 15.78
C LEU A 591 14.95 27.90 16.29
N ASN A 592 15.47 28.98 15.69
CA ASN A 592 15.09 30.36 16.01
C ASN A 592 13.79 30.81 15.31
N GLY A 593 13.22 29.99 14.43
CA GLY A 593 12.04 30.38 13.64
C GLY A 593 12.33 31.50 12.64
N GLU A 594 13.59 31.68 12.25
CA GLU A 594 13.98 32.65 11.23
C GLU A 594 13.47 32.21 9.86
N ASN A 595 13.12 33.17 8.99
CA ASN A 595 12.80 32.81 7.60
C ASN A 595 14.12 32.49 6.92
N ILE A 596 14.31 31.22 6.59
CA ILE A 596 15.38 30.81 5.68
C ILE A 596 14.89 31.18 4.28
N GLY A 597 15.04 32.45 3.93
CA GLY A 597 14.63 33.00 2.64
C GLY A 597 15.47 32.38 1.53
N ASN A 598 14.98 31.26 1.00
CA ASN A 598 15.17 30.68 -0.33
C ASN A 598 14.82 29.19 -0.21
N ARG A 599 13.54 28.85 -0.36
CA ARG A 599 13.14 27.47 -0.64
C ARG A 599 13.71 27.09 -2.02
N PRO A 600 14.43 25.96 -2.19
CA PRO A 600 14.88 25.48 -3.48
C PRO A 600 13.71 24.98 -4.33
N GLY A 601 12.84 25.91 -4.78
CA GLY A 601 11.65 25.64 -5.58
C GLY A 601 11.26 26.76 -6.54
N SER A 602 12.06 27.83 -6.64
CA SER A 602 11.87 28.91 -7.62
C SER A 602 13.19 29.35 -8.24
N GLY A 603 13.85 28.46 -8.98
CA GLY A 603 14.89 28.82 -9.95
C GLY A 603 16.19 29.44 -9.45
N ALA A 604 16.40 29.63 -8.15
CA ALA A 604 17.66 30.13 -7.59
C ALA A 604 18.06 29.34 -6.33
N GLY A 605 19.24 28.74 -6.38
CA GLY A 605 19.74 27.78 -5.40
C GLY A 605 19.85 28.34 -3.97
N TYR A 606 19.23 27.61 -3.04
CA TYR A 606 19.65 27.64 -1.65
C TYR A 606 21.03 26.97 -1.53
N THR A 607 21.98 27.67 -0.91
CA THR A 607 23.37 27.22 -0.69
C THR A 607 23.53 26.72 0.74
N PRO A 608 23.62 25.40 0.96
CA PRO A 608 24.08 24.88 2.25
C PRO A 608 25.54 25.30 2.49
N GLY A 609 25.78 26.00 3.59
CA GLY A 609 27.14 26.40 4.00
C GLY A 609 27.80 25.30 4.81
N ILE A 610 28.77 24.59 4.25
CA ILE A 610 29.62 23.64 4.99
C ILE A 610 30.73 24.44 5.72
N PRO A 611 30.94 24.23 7.04
CA PRO A 611 32.18 24.59 7.69
C PRO A 611 33.29 23.62 7.25
N THR A 612 34.42 24.16 6.82
CA THR A 612 35.65 23.40 6.52
C THR A 612 36.02 22.48 7.68
N THR A 613 36.01 21.17 7.42
CA THR A 613 36.61 20.08 8.23
C THR A 613 36.14 19.96 9.70
N PHE A 614 35.25 18.99 9.95
CA PHE A 614 35.19 18.26 11.22
C PHE A 614 35.18 16.75 10.91
N GLN A 615 36.34 16.10 11.00
CA GLN A 615 36.39 14.65 11.16
C GLN A 615 36.06 14.34 12.62
N VAL A 616 34.83 13.95 12.91
CA VAL A 616 34.53 13.27 14.18
C VAL A 616 34.93 11.81 13.99
N THR A 617 36.12 11.45 14.49
CA THR A 617 36.54 10.05 14.59
C THR A 617 35.76 9.37 15.72
N GLY A 618 35.35 8.12 15.46
CA GLY A 618 34.38 7.35 16.25
C GLY A 618 34.56 7.15 17.77
N PRO A 619 35.73 7.39 18.43
CA PRO A 619 35.83 7.16 19.87
C PRO A 619 35.09 8.19 20.76
N GLU A 620 34.88 9.43 20.31
CA GLU A 620 34.31 10.49 21.17
C GLU A 620 32.78 10.44 21.26
N ALA A 621 32.10 10.05 20.18
CA ALA A 621 30.64 9.84 20.17
C ALA A 621 30.23 8.68 21.10
N ILE A 622 31.04 7.62 21.15
CA ILE A 622 30.83 6.46 22.05
C ILE A 622 31.11 6.84 23.52
N ARG A 623 32.10 7.70 23.77
CA ARG A 623 32.41 8.20 25.12
C ARG A 623 31.26 9.05 25.68
N PHE A 624 30.65 9.89 24.84
CA PHE A 624 29.51 10.73 25.22
C PHE A 624 28.22 9.92 25.48
N ALA A 625 27.97 8.88 24.68
CA ALA A 625 26.85 7.95 24.90
C ALA A 625 27.00 7.14 26.20
N ARG A 626 28.22 6.65 26.52
CA ARG A 626 28.49 5.93 27.78
C ARG A 626 28.37 6.82 29.02
N GLN A 627 28.75 8.10 28.91
CA GLN A 627 28.68 9.05 30.02
C GLN A 627 27.24 9.44 30.38
N ARG A 628 26.28 9.36 29.43
CA ARG A 628 24.85 9.57 29.71
C ARG A 628 24.12 8.34 30.24
N ILE A 629 24.53 7.13 29.84
CA ILE A 629 23.99 5.89 30.41
C ILE A 629 24.32 5.78 31.90
N SER A 630 25.49 6.27 32.34
CA SER A 630 25.85 6.28 33.77
C SER A 630 25.11 7.34 34.59
N THR A 631 24.67 8.45 33.99
CA THR A 631 23.91 9.51 34.70
C THR A 631 22.43 9.17 34.88
N ALA A 632 21.87 8.31 34.02
CA ALA A 632 20.49 7.83 34.13
C ALA A 632 20.28 6.78 35.26
N ALA A 633 21.37 6.21 35.80
CA ALA A 633 21.35 5.20 36.86
C ALA A 633 21.27 5.78 38.30
N GLY A 634 21.07 7.10 38.44
CA GLY A 634 21.27 7.83 39.71
C GLY A 634 20.12 7.84 40.72
N ASP A 635 18.90 7.38 40.39
CA ASP A 635 17.81 7.28 41.36
C ASP A 635 16.94 6.02 41.16
N PRO A 636 17.12 4.97 41.99
CA PRO A 636 16.41 3.70 41.87
C PRO A 636 14.97 3.72 42.43
N ALA A 637 14.45 4.87 42.90
CA ALA A 637 13.13 4.94 43.53
C ALA A 637 11.95 5.26 42.57
N ALA A 638 12.21 5.69 41.33
CA ALA A 638 11.14 6.00 40.37
C ALA A 638 10.59 4.72 39.67
N PRO A 639 9.26 4.49 39.63
CA PRO A 639 8.65 3.31 39.00
C PRO A 639 9.00 3.15 37.51
N GLU A 640 9.22 4.27 36.83
CA GLU A 640 9.53 4.39 35.41
C GLU A 640 10.94 3.84 35.09
N ASN A 641 11.87 3.90 36.05
CA ASN A 641 13.24 3.41 35.92
C ASN A 641 13.36 1.89 36.14
N ARG A 642 12.37 1.25 36.78
CA ARG A 642 12.38 -0.21 37.00
C ARG A 642 12.13 -1.00 35.72
N LEU A 643 11.25 -0.53 34.83
CA LEU A 643 10.98 -1.17 33.54
C LEU A 643 12.18 -1.03 32.59
N LEU A 644 12.76 0.17 32.51
CA LEU A 644 13.99 0.42 31.73
C LEU A 644 15.20 -0.38 32.23
N ALA A 645 15.34 -0.57 33.55
CA ALA A 645 16.40 -1.39 34.12
C ALA A 645 16.22 -2.89 33.85
N VAL A 646 14.97 -3.39 33.81
CA VAL A 646 14.67 -4.79 33.48
C VAL A 646 14.94 -5.06 32.00
N ASP A 647 14.58 -4.13 31.11
CA ASP A 647 14.82 -4.27 29.67
C ASP A 647 16.30 -4.11 29.29
N ALA A 648 17.02 -3.20 29.95
CA ALA A 648 18.48 -3.06 29.78
C ALA A 648 19.23 -4.31 30.28
N ARG A 649 18.76 -4.94 31.37
CA ARG A 649 19.36 -6.17 31.90
C ARG A 649 19.10 -7.37 30.99
N ARG A 650 17.90 -7.49 30.41
CA ARG A 650 17.58 -8.51 29.39
C ARG A 650 18.41 -8.34 28.11
N ALA A 651 18.64 -7.10 27.67
CA ALA A 651 19.49 -6.80 26.52
C ALA A 651 20.97 -7.16 26.80
N ALA A 652 21.47 -6.88 28.00
CA ALA A 652 22.84 -7.23 28.41
C ALA A 652 23.03 -8.75 28.54
N GLU A 653 22.05 -9.48 29.08
CA GLU A 653 22.08 -10.95 29.20
C GLU A 653 22.05 -11.63 27.82
N ALA A 654 21.24 -11.12 26.88
CA ALA A 654 21.20 -11.59 25.49
C ALA A 654 22.54 -11.34 24.74
N SER A 655 23.23 -10.24 25.06
CA SER A 655 24.54 -9.90 24.50
C SER A 655 25.67 -10.79 25.06
N SER A 656 25.56 -11.25 26.31
CA SER A 656 26.57 -12.12 26.92
C SER A 656 26.49 -13.57 26.41
N ASN A 657 25.29 -14.04 26.05
CA ASN A 657 25.07 -15.40 25.52
C ASN A 657 25.53 -15.56 24.06
N THR A 658 25.75 -14.46 23.34
CA THR A 658 26.32 -14.46 21.99
C THR A 658 27.85 -14.41 21.97
N ALA A 659 28.49 -14.07 23.10
CA ALA A 659 29.94 -13.99 23.21
C ALA A 659 30.61 -15.32 23.64
N THR A 660 29.86 -16.31 24.09
CA THR A 660 30.36 -17.64 24.51
C THR A 660 30.21 -18.74 23.45
N ALA A 661 29.79 -18.40 22.24
CA ALA A 661 29.64 -19.33 21.11
C ALA A 661 30.52 -18.98 19.89
N GLY A 662 31.61 -18.24 20.10
CA GLY A 662 32.62 -17.91 19.09
C GLY A 662 34.00 -18.39 19.51
#